data_AF-A0A1H8HW75-F1
#
_entry.id   AF-A0A1H8HW75-F1
#
_cell.length_a   1.000
_cell.length_b   1.000
_cell.length_c   1.000
_cell.angle_alpha   90.00
_cell.angle_beta   90.00
_cell.angle_gamma   90.00
#
_symmetry.space_group_name_H-M   'P 1'
#
loop_
_entity.id
_entity.type
_entity.pdbx_description
1 polymer ?
#
loop_
_entity_poly.entity_id
_entity_poly.type
_entity_poly.pdbx_seq_one_letter_code
_entity_poly.pdbx_strand_id
1 'polypeptide(L)'
;MKKKISVFMSATMLLGSLAPAIANAETSIKKDGVEYMKRFSGTDRFKTAVDVSKSNFSANTKNLIVVNGMNPADALSGGPLAAKLDAPILLVNNDSISDDTLNEIARLNPEKVYVLGGKSSVTLGVEKAIKSRIKSSAELKRIDGDDRFETSIKIAEEVLGDKKNASVGFANGATNKFPDALSASALLGKKSMPLILTDGKKLPAGAESYKDNSDNYIIGGENSINIAGLSGKRLSGSDRFATSAAVANEGFRASESYSAENACIVVDGTNYPDALTSISLSKKFNAPILLVDKTLPNVISTYIKDQDREKAYIVGGTNSVSVDVQNSILKLLEENGGVNAKLKKAQNNLKNNMDKLDSMLSLIKKNDINSAEIDSYKEFRDKVYNDYVKKEVSELNGVTVKDIENKTEELQNKFDKITSLEDSQYNNILAKEIVEGRKRLEEMVHDKALSEYNSSQKEYYDMLKKADELQMNSGKNKEKLELAYELKNYKLSSSPSETPSVNESIKKAETLLDEINKVFTKSPLMLSEKEELRYALEEAKKSQSSSNINKLNEKIDSFNYVYTEFKDLQAKNEEAKKLIADSKTTIEHRFTSAMFKDLTLVSDKEKLESEIENSKKVLDSFKSVTELRNQFDAIGKRIDILKDKVQLFKEVNNGLDATMKKVEDAKFESEKLKKLGKQELVTTYIRLVGEDGKSGEIKKIKEDLAKSPTTVSINDIKNANDELSKNYEELKVEYDK
;
A
#
# COMPACT_ATOMS: atom_id res chain seq x y z
N MET A 1 24.34 -49.86 35.14
CA MET A 1 23.03 -49.17 35.30
C MET A 1 23.14 -47.80 34.65
N LYS A 2 22.28 -47.51 33.68
CA LYS A 2 22.44 -46.45 32.67
C LYS A 2 21.94 -45.09 33.16
N LYS A 3 22.74 -44.05 32.88
CA LYS A 3 22.45 -42.62 33.04
C LYS A 3 21.23 -42.23 32.18
N LYS A 4 20.27 -41.51 32.77
CA LYS A 4 19.26 -40.72 32.06
C LYS A 4 19.67 -39.25 32.14
N ILE A 5 19.96 -38.64 31.00
CA ILE A 5 20.14 -37.20 30.83
C ILE A 5 18.80 -36.67 30.34
N SER A 6 18.12 -35.86 31.14
CA SER A 6 17.05 -34.98 30.69
C SER A 6 17.68 -33.66 30.24
N VAL A 7 17.45 -33.28 28.99
CA VAL A 7 17.81 -31.94 28.49
C VAL A 7 16.55 -31.09 28.52
N PHE A 8 16.55 -30.09 29.40
CA PHE A 8 15.62 -28.97 29.42
C PHE A 8 15.84 -28.12 28.16
N MET A 9 14.83 -27.99 27.29
CA MET A 9 14.74 -26.85 26.36
C MET A 9 13.99 -25.74 27.10
N SER A 10 14.71 -24.69 27.50
CA SER A 10 14.14 -23.48 28.08
C SER A 10 13.54 -22.61 26.98
N ALA A 11 12.20 -22.56 26.93
CA ALA A 11 11.45 -21.50 26.29
C ALA A 11 11.54 -20.24 27.17
N THR A 12 12.25 -19.21 26.72
CA THR A 12 12.22 -17.89 27.37
C THR A 12 11.04 -17.08 26.83
N MET A 13 9.90 -17.16 27.54
CA MET A 13 8.95 -16.06 27.63
C MET A 13 9.58 -14.96 28.50
N LEU A 14 9.64 -13.72 28.01
CA LEU A 14 9.96 -12.54 28.80
C LEU A 14 8.89 -11.48 28.55
N LEU A 15 7.97 -11.36 29.51
CA LEU A 15 7.09 -10.22 29.70
C LEU A 15 7.76 -9.25 30.69
N GLY A 16 7.87 -7.98 30.31
CA GLY A 16 7.76 -6.85 31.25
C GLY A 16 9.05 -6.20 31.78
N SER A 17 9.59 -5.24 31.04
CA SER A 17 9.98 -3.93 31.58
C SER A 17 10.03 -2.90 30.43
N LEU A 18 9.17 -1.87 30.51
CA LEU A 18 9.16 -0.71 29.60
C LEU A 18 10.46 0.09 29.78
N ALA A 19 11.46 -0.22 28.97
CA ALA A 19 12.48 0.72 28.54
C ALA A 19 12.24 0.95 27.04
N PRO A 20 12.37 2.18 26.50
CA PRO A 20 12.32 2.39 25.07
C PRO A 20 13.47 1.60 24.44
N ALA A 21 13.13 0.46 23.84
CA ALA A 21 14.07 -0.34 23.09
C ALA A 21 14.58 0.53 21.93
N ILE A 22 15.87 0.80 21.93
CA ILE A 22 16.57 1.19 20.70
C ILE A 22 16.38 -0.01 19.76
N ALA A 23 15.45 0.10 18.81
CA ALA A 23 15.12 -0.97 17.88
C ALA A 23 16.34 -1.25 16.99
N ASN A 24 17.10 -2.29 17.30
CA ASN A 24 18.09 -2.84 16.37
C ASN A 24 17.32 -3.47 15.21
N ALA A 25 17.69 -3.15 13.96
CA ALA A 25 17.11 -3.81 12.79
C ALA A 25 17.42 -5.31 12.83
N GLU A 26 16.38 -6.15 12.84
CA GLU A 26 16.56 -7.59 12.73
C GLU A 26 17.16 -7.95 11.36
N THR A 27 18.16 -8.83 11.35
CA THR A 27 18.84 -9.32 10.13
C THR A 27 18.00 -10.35 9.37
N SER A 28 17.10 -11.06 10.06
CA SER A 28 16.17 -12.04 9.51
C SER A 28 14.91 -12.07 10.37
N ILE A 29 13.75 -11.94 9.74
CA ILE A 29 12.44 -12.01 10.39
C ILE A 29 11.76 -13.30 9.92
N LYS A 30 11.52 -14.20 10.87
CA LYS A 30 10.89 -15.50 10.64
C LYS A 30 9.61 -15.64 11.44
N LYS A 31 8.58 -16.20 10.81
CA LYS A 31 7.30 -16.54 11.46
C LYS A 31 6.87 -17.92 11.01
N ASP A 32 6.48 -18.77 11.96
CA ASP A 32 6.09 -20.17 11.71
C ASP A 32 7.12 -20.99 10.88
N GLY A 33 8.41 -20.68 11.06
CA GLY A 33 9.52 -21.32 10.34
C GLY A 33 9.83 -20.76 8.95
N VAL A 34 9.05 -19.80 8.44
CA VAL A 34 9.24 -19.15 7.14
C VAL A 34 9.94 -17.80 7.31
N GLU A 35 11.00 -17.55 6.54
CA GLU A 35 11.66 -16.24 6.47
C GLU A 35 10.88 -15.31 5.55
N TYR A 36 10.28 -14.25 6.12
CA TYR A 36 9.49 -13.24 5.40
C TYR A 36 10.34 -12.06 4.97
N MET A 37 11.39 -11.77 5.73
CA MET A 37 12.25 -10.66 5.46
C MET A 37 13.68 -10.98 5.86
N LYS A 38 14.62 -10.59 5.02
CA LYS A 38 16.05 -10.70 5.31
C LYS A 38 16.77 -9.43 4.88
N ARG A 39 17.65 -8.94 5.74
CA ARG A 39 18.52 -7.80 5.46
C ARG A 39 19.93 -8.28 5.16
N PHE A 40 20.44 -7.88 4.00
CA PHE A 40 21.84 -8.02 3.62
C PHE A 40 22.55 -6.70 3.87
N SER A 41 23.52 -6.69 4.77
CA SER A 41 24.19 -5.45 5.16
C SER A 41 25.54 -5.69 5.81
N GLY A 42 26.50 -4.83 5.50
CA GLY A 42 27.74 -4.68 6.25
C GLY A 42 27.87 -3.28 6.87
N THR A 43 28.97 -3.05 7.58
CA THR A 43 29.30 -1.71 8.14
C THR A 43 29.56 -0.66 7.05
N ASP A 44 29.80 -1.12 5.82
CA ASP A 44 30.05 -0.31 4.63
C ASP A 44 29.59 -1.05 3.37
N ARG A 45 29.61 -0.35 2.23
CA ARG A 45 29.17 -0.88 0.92
C ARG A 45 29.96 -2.12 0.46
N PHE A 46 31.24 -2.22 0.82
CA PHE A 46 32.09 -3.34 0.41
C PHE A 46 31.67 -4.60 1.15
N LYS A 47 31.45 -4.50 2.46
CA LYS A 47 30.94 -5.60 3.27
C LYS A 47 29.50 -5.98 2.93
N THR A 48 28.63 -5.03 2.57
CA THR A 48 27.29 -5.35 2.02
C THR A 48 27.41 -6.19 0.75
N ALA A 49 28.30 -5.83 -0.18
CA ALA A 49 28.55 -6.62 -1.39
C ALA A 49 29.02 -8.04 -1.08
N VAL A 50 29.93 -8.19 -0.11
CA VAL A 50 30.42 -9.49 0.37
C VAL A 50 29.30 -10.31 1.01
N ASP A 51 28.41 -9.70 1.81
CA ASP A 51 27.29 -10.37 2.45
C ASP A 51 26.26 -10.91 1.42
N VAL A 52 25.93 -10.09 0.42
CA VAL A 52 25.10 -10.51 -0.73
C VAL A 52 25.75 -11.67 -1.47
N SER A 53 27.06 -11.59 -1.74
CA SER A 53 27.82 -12.63 -2.43
C SER A 53 27.81 -13.96 -1.66
N LYS A 54 28.10 -13.94 -0.35
CA LYS A 54 28.10 -15.13 0.51
C LYS A 54 26.72 -15.80 0.59
N SER A 55 25.64 -15.03 0.57
CA SER A 55 24.30 -15.61 0.62
C SER A 55 23.83 -16.20 -0.71
N ASN A 56 24.46 -15.81 -1.81
CA ASN A 56 24.00 -16.17 -3.15
C ASN A 56 24.90 -17.21 -3.84
N PHE A 57 26.21 -17.16 -3.58
CA PHE A 57 27.22 -17.93 -4.29
C PHE A 57 28.08 -18.81 -3.37
N SER A 58 28.22 -20.07 -3.73
CA SER A 58 29.20 -21.00 -3.18
C SER A 58 30.60 -20.78 -3.80
N ALA A 59 31.59 -21.56 -3.36
CA ALA A 59 32.93 -21.54 -3.96
C ALA A 59 32.93 -22.10 -5.39
N ASN A 60 33.94 -21.72 -6.19
CA ASN A 60 34.12 -22.06 -7.60
C ASN A 60 33.03 -21.47 -8.52
N THR A 61 32.82 -20.16 -8.44
CA THR A 61 31.91 -19.47 -9.36
C THR A 61 32.49 -19.39 -10.77
N LYS A 62 31.64 -19.36 -11.80
CA LYS A 62 32.12 -19.19 -13.18
C LYS A 62 32.62 -17.78 -13.41
N ASN A 63 31.84 -16.80 -12.99
CA ASN A 63 32.08 -15.40 -13.27
C ASN A 63 32.09 -14.59 -11.97
N LEU A 64 32.86 -13.51 -11.96
CA LEU A 64 32.86 -12.46 -10.95
C LEU A 64 32.93 -11.11 -11.67
N ILE A 65 32.18 -10.12 -11.22
CA ILE A 65 32.28 -8.74 -11.68
C ILE A 65 32.84 -7.88 -10.55
N VAL A 66 33.83 -7.05 -10.88
CA VAL A 66 34.46 -6.10 -9.97
C VAL A 66 34.31 -4.69 -10.52
N VAL A 67 33.87 -3.78 -9.65
CA VAL A 67 33.56 -2.39 -10.01
C VAL A 67 34.04 -1.42 -8.94
N ASN A 68 34.30 -0.17 -9.33
CA ASN A 68 34.57 0.88 -8.36
C ASN A 68 33.30 1.21 -7.55
N GLY A 69 33.37 0.98 -6.24
CA GLY A 69 32.27 1.21 -5.31
C GLY A 69 32.09 2.66 -4.88
N MET A 70 32.99 3.57 -5.25
CA MET A 70 32.98 5.00 -4.91
C MET A 70 32.52 5.89 -6.07
N ASN A 71 32.82 5.50 -7.32
CA ASN A 71 32.37 6.18 -8.53
C ASN A 71 31.93 5.14 -9.59
N PRO A 72 30.65 4.73 -9.59
CA PRO A 72 30.16 3.54 -10.28
C PRO A 72 29.68 3.89 -11.70
N ALA A 73 30.08 5.05 -12.23
CA ALA A 73 29.57 5.56 -13.50
C ALA A 73 29.61 4.49 -14.60
N ASP A 74 30.73 3.79 -14.67
CA ASP A 74 31.04 2.72 -15.60
C ASP A 74 30.37 1.38 -15.24
N ALA A 75 29.80 1.29 -14.03
CA ALA A 75 29.23 0.08 -13.44
C ALA A 75 27.71 -0.01 -13.56
N LEU A 76 27.02 1.10 -13.88
CA LEU A 76 25.55 1.14 -13.99
C LEU A 76 25.02 0.17 -15.05
N SER A 77 25.74 -0.02 -16.16
CA SER A 77 25.42 -0.99 -17.21
C SER A 77 25.90 -2.41 -16.89
N GLY A 78 26.65 -2.61 -15.81
CA GLY A 78 27.17 -3.91 -15.38
C GLY A 78 26.11 -4.83 -14.77
N GLY A 79 24.98 -4.28 -14.31
CA GLY A 79 23.89 -5.05 -13.71
C GLY A 79 23.34 -6.15 -14.64
N PRO A 80 22.87 -5.83 -15.85
CA PRO A 80 22.40 -6.83 -16.80
C PRO A 80 23.47 -7.87 -17.19
N LEU A 81 24.74 -7.47 -17.30
CA LEU A 81 25.85 -8.40 -17.52
C LEU A 81 25.98 -9.39 -16.35
N ALA A 82 25.92 -8.91 -15.10
CA ALA A 82 25.96 -9.75 -13.91
C ALA A 82 24.81 -10.76 -13.87
N ALA A 83 23.59 -10.30 -14.19
CA ALA A 83 22.41 -11.15 -14.24
C ALA A 83 22.46 -12.20 -15.35
N LYS A 84 23.03 -11.85 -16.52
CA LYS A 84 23.24 -12.80 -17.63
C LYS A 84 24.29 -13.85 -17.29
N LEU A 85 25.37 -13.45 -16.65
CA LEU A 85 26.50 -14.32 -16.30
C LEU A 85 26.28 -15.11 -15.01
N ASP A 86 25.19 -14.84 -14.28
CA ASP A 86 24.94 -15.33 -12.94
C ASP A 86 26.16 -15.10 -12.02
N ALA A 87 26.56 -13.83 -11.92
CA ALA A 87 27.80 -13.41 -11.28
C ALA A 87 27.54 -12.47 -10.09
N PRO A 88 28.29 -12.61 -8.97
CA PRO A 88 28.32 -11.57 -7.94
C PRO A 88 29.00 -10.31 -8.47
N ILE A 89 28.57 -9.16 -7.94
CA ILE A 89 29.28 -7.88 -8.11
C ILE A 89 29.97 -7.56 -6.78
N LEU A 90 31.30 -7.46 -6.80
CA LEU A 90 32.09 -6.99 -5.67
C LEU A 90 32.62 -5.58 -5.93
N LEU A 91 32.76 -4.83 -4.84
CA LEU A 91 33.17 -3.43 -4.87
C LEU A 91 34.64 -3.28 -4.48
N VAL A 92 35.32 -2.34 -5.11
CA VAL A 92 36.69 -1.90 -4.79
C VAL A 92 36.76 -0.38 -4.69
N ASN A 93 37.81 0.16 -4.04
CA ASN A 93 38.15 1.56 -4.21
C ASN A 93 38.93 1.75 -5.52
N ASN A 94 39.25 3.00 -5.83
CA ASN A 94 40.01 3.33 -7.04
C ASN A 94 41.40 2.68 -7.07
N ASP A 95 42.16 2.89 -6.01
CA ASP A 95 43.57 2.54 -5.85
C ASP A 95 43.82 1.47 -4.79
N SER A 96 42.76 0.99 -4.13
CA SER A 96 42.83 0.04 -3.03
C SER A 96 41.69 -0.98 -3.06
N ILE A 97 41.93 -2.13 -2.44
CA ILE A 97 40.94 -3.20 -2.27
C ILE A 97 41.01 -3.66 -0.82
N SER A 98 39.86 -3.84 -0.18
CA SER A 98 39.79 -4.29 1.21
C SER A 98 40.12 -5.78 1.33
N ASP A 99 40.60 -6.18 2.50
CA ASP A 99 40.82 -7.60 2.80
C ASP A 99 39.53 -8.42 2.71
N ASP A 100 38.39 -7.84 3.12
CA ASP A 100 37.08 -8.50 2.99
C ASP A 100 36.75 -8.85 1.53
N THR A 101 36.96 -7.91 0.60
CA THR A 101 36.76 -8.14 -0.83
C THR A 101 37.78 -9.15 -1.34
N LEU A 102 39.07 -9.05 -0.99
CA LEU A 102 40.10 -10.01 -1.43
C LEU A 102 39.82 -11.43 -0.94
N ASN A 103 39.37 -11.58 0.32
CA ASN A 103 39.02 -12.86 0.91
C ASN A 103 37.77 -13.46 0.27
N GLU A 104 36.80 -12.61 -0.09
CA GLU A 104 35.62 -13.05 -0.82
C GLU A 104 35.96 -13.50 -2.25
N ILE A 105 36.86 -12.80 -2.96
CA ILE A 105 37.37 -13.23 -4.27
C ILE A 105 38.04 -14.61 -4.15
N ALA A 106 38.87 -14.81 -3.12
CA ALA A 106 39.53 -16.09 -2.88
C ALA A 106 38.52 -17.21 -2.55
N ARG A 107 37.48 -16.91 -1.75
CA ARG A 107 36.41 -17.86 -1.43
C ARG A 107 35.61 -18.26 -2.67
N LEU A 108 35.23 -17.29 -3.50
CA LEU A 108 34.50 -17.51 -4.74
C LEU A 108 35.34 -18.31 -5.74
N ASN A 109 36.66 -18.12 -5.75
CA ASN A 109 37.59 -18.80 -6.66
C ASN A 109 37.08 -18.81 -8.12
N PRO A 110 36.86 -17.62 -8.74
CA PRO A 110 36.18 -17.52 -10.02
C PRO A 110 37.01 -18.05 -11.21
N GLU A 111 36.36 -18.58 -12.24
CA GLU A 111 37.03 -18.92 -13.52
C GLU A 111 37.33 -17.68 -14.37
N LYS A 112 36.44 -16.67 -14.32
CA LYS A 112 36.61 -15.40 -15.03
C LYS A 112 36.23 -14.21 -14.17
N VAL A 113 37.08 -13.18 -14.19
CA VAL A 113 36.87 -11.91 -13.50
C VAL A 113 36.74 -10.78 -14.52
N TYR A 114 35.62 -10.08 -14.48
CA TYR A 114 35.38 -8.87 -15.25
C TYR A 114 35.64 -7.65 -14.39
N VAL A 115 36.55 -6.77 -14.83
CA VAL A 115 36.78 -5.46 -14.20
C VAL A 115 36.12 -4.41 -15.06
N LEU A 116 35.09 -3.73 -14.55
CA LEU A 116 34.38 -2.70 -15.31
C LEU A 116 34.89 -1.30 -14.96
N GLY A 117 35.18 -0.52 -16.00
CA GLY A 117 35.68 0.85 -15.90
C GLY A 117 37.18 0.98 -16.16
N GLY A 118 37.58 2.17 -16.56
CA GLY A 118 38.95 2.46 -16.97
C GLY A 118 39.98 2.40 -15.84
N LYS A 119 41.26 2.55 -16.18
CA LYS A 119 42.37 2.57 -15.20
C LYS A 119 42.27 3.72 -14.19
N SER A 120 41.58 4.79 -14.55
CA SER A 120 41.24 5.92 -13.67
C SER A 120 40.11 5.59 -12.69
N SER A 121 39.36 4.52 -12.93
CA SER A 121 38.27 4.03 -12.06
C SER A 121 38.72 2.84 -11.23
N VAL A 122 39.37 1.84 -11.82
CA VAL A 122 40.00 0.73 -11.10
C VAL A 122 41.45 0.64 -11.56
N THR A 123 42.40 0.99 -10.70
CA THR A 123 43.82 1.05 -11.08
C THR A 123 44.42 -0.33 -11.39
N LEU A 124 45.55 -0.35 -12.09
CA LEU A 124 46.34 -1.57 -12.32
C LEU A 124 46.83 -2.21 -11.02
N GLY A 125 46.99 -1.43 -9.94
CA GLY A 125 47.36 -1.95 -8.61
C GLY A 125 46.27 -2.87 -8.06
N VAL A 126 45.02 -2.44 -8.14
CA VAL A 126 43.86 -3.24 -7.74
C VAL A 126 43.73 -4.49 -8.60
N GLU A 127 43.90 -4.39 -9.93
CA GLU A 127 43.89 -5.57 -10.81
C GLU A 127 44.99 -6.59 -10.47
N LYS A 128 46.20 -6.13 -10.17
CA LYS A 128 47.29 -7.01 -9.72
C LYS A 128 46.95 -7.69 -8.40
N ALA A 129 46.34 -6.96 -7.47
CA ALA A 129 45.89 -7.52 -6.19
C ALA A 129 44.85 -8.63 -6.42
N ILE A 130 43.85 -8.39 -7.28
CA ILE A 130 42.85 -9.40 -7.67
C ILE A 130 43.52 -10.61 -8.32
N LYS A 131 44.42 -10.38 -9.30
CA LYS A 131 45.14 -11.44 -10.02
C LYS A 131 45.96 -12.33 -9.09
N SER A 132 46.50 -11.78 -7.99
CA SER A 132 47.24 -12.56 -7.00
C SER A 132 46.38 -13.44 -6.08
N ARG A 133 45.05 -13.25 -6.08
CA ARG A 133 44.09 -14.03 -5.27
C ARG A 133 43.28 -15.06 -6.05
N ILE A 134 43.37 -15.04 -7.38
CA ILE A 134 42.69 -16.01 -8.26
C ILE A 134 43.70 -17.01 -8.84
N LYS A 135 43.22 -18.15 -9.31
CA LYS A 135 44.07 -19.17 -9.96
C LYS A 135 44.73 -18.61 -11.21
N SER A 136 45.93 -19.10 -11.53
CA SER A 136 46.65 -18.72 -12.75
C SER A 136 45.90 -19.08 -14.04
N SER A 137 44.98 -20.05 -13.98
CA SER A 137 44.09 -20.43 -15.08
C SER A 137 42.88 -19.53 -15.24
N ALA A 138 42.59 -18.65 -14.27
CA ALA A 138 41.44 -17.76 -14.33
C ALA A 138 41.72 -16.58 -15.28
N GLU A 139 40.74 -16.22 -16.10
CA GLU A 139 40.83 -15.08 -17.01
C GLU A 139 40.46 -13.79 -16.26
N LEU A 140 41.28 -12.74 -16.36
CA LEU A 140 40.93 -11.40 -15.90
C LEU A 140 40.77 -10.50 -17.13
N LYS A 141 39.55 -10.02 -17.37
CA LYS A 141 39.19 -9.17 -18.51
C LYS A 141 38.70 -7.81 -18.01
N ARG A 142 39.33 -6.73 -18.47
CA ARG A 142 38.81 -5.37 -18.29
C ARG A 142 37.84 -5.02 -19.41
N ILE A 143 36.74 -4.37 -19.07
CA ILE A 143 35.82 -3.73 -20.02
C ILE A 143 35.74 -2.25 -19.66
N ASP A 144 36.30 -1.40 -20.51
CA ASP A 144 36.39 0.05 -20.31
C ASP A 144 36.32 0.84 -21.62
N GLY A 145 35.74 2.03 -21.55
CA GLY A 145 35.80 3.06 -22.57
C GLY A 145 36.35 4.37 -22.01
N ASP A 146 36.43 5.41 -22.84
CA ASP A 146 36.90 6.74 -22.44
C ASP A 146 35.94 7.39 -21.43
N ASP A 147 34.67 6.99 -21.45
CA ASP A 147 33.66 7.37 -20.47
C ASP A 147 32.66 6.24 -20.19
N ARG A 148 31.69 6.56 -19.31
CA ARG A 148 30.62 5.64 -18.89
C ARG A 148 29.71 5.20 -20.04
N PHE A 149 29.56 6.05 -21.06
CA PHE A 149 28.67 5.78 -22.18
C PHE A 149 29.34 4.80 -23.13
N GLU A 150 30.60 5.02 -23.48
CA GLU A 150 31.38 4.07 -24.28
C GLU A 150 31.57 2.74 -23.53
N THR A 151 31.83 2.78 -22.22
CA THR A 151 31.89 1.56 -21.39
C THR A 151 30.57 0.78 -21.46
N SER A 152 29.41 1.46 -21.48
CA SER A 152 28.11 0.79 -21.63
C SER A 152 27.94 0.09 -22.99
N ILE A 153 28.52 0.64 -24.06
CA ILE A 153 28.51 0.01 -25.39
C ILE A 153 29.37 -1.24 -25.41
N LYS A 154 30.58 -1.19 -24.85
CA LYS A 154 31.47 -2.37 -24.77
C LYS A 154 30.87 -3.47 -23.89
N ILE A 155 30.14 -3.12 -22.83
CA ILE A 155 29.36 -4.08 -22.05
C ILE A 155 28.21 -4.65 -22.89
N ALA A 156 27.51 -3.83 -23.67
CA ALA A 156 26.46 -4.31 -24.56
C ALA A 156 27.00 -5.28 -25.62
N GLU A 157 28.18 -5.04 -26.18
CA GLU A 157 28.88 -5.94 -27.10
C GLU A 157 29.24 -7.28 -26.42
N GLU A 158 29.70 -7.27 -25.17
CA GLU A 158 29.93 -8.50 -24.39
C GLU A 158 28.61 -9.29 -24.17
N VAL A 159 27.50 -8.58 -23.98
CA VAL A 159 26.17 -9.19 -23.80
C VAL A 159 25.58 -9.69 -25.13
N LEU A 160 25.80 -9.02 -26.25
CA LEU A 160 25.13 -9.32 -27.51
C LEU A 160 25.97 -10.13 -28.50
N GLY A 161 27.30 -10.10 -28.37
CA GLY A 161 28.23 -10.55 -29.41
C GLY A 161 28.07 -9.71 -30.68
N ASP A 162 28.20 -10.35 -31.85
CA ASP A 162 28.13 -9.66 -33.16
C ASP A 162 26.72 -9.24 -33.60
N LYS A 163 25.71 -9.35 -32.73
CA LYS A 163 24.30 -9.07 -33.06
C LYS A 163 24.01 -7.58 -33.12
N LYS A 164 23.87 -7.05 -34.33
CA LYS A 164 23.37 -5.70 -34.59
C LYS A 164 21.84 -5.63 -34.47
N ASN A 165 21.30 -4.47 -34.13
CA ASN A 165 19.86 -4.20 -34.00
C ASN A 165 19.12 -5.06 -32.94
N ALA A 166 19.85 -5.70 -32.03
CA ALA A 166 19.24 -6.41 -30.90
C ALA A 166 18.50 -5.43 -29.98
N SER A 167 17.52 -5.93 -29.23
CA SER A 167 16.79 -5.11 -28.28
C SER A 167 17.66 -4.78 -27.06
N VAL A 168 17.60 -3.53 -26.61
CA VAL A 168 18.39 -3.01 -25.49
C VAL A 168 17.54 -2.13 -24.56
N GLY A 169 18.05 -1.88 -23.36
CA GLY A 169 17.54 -0.81 -22.51
C GLY A 169 18.34 0.47 -22.69
N PHE A 170 17.68 1.63 -22.65
CA PHE A 170 18.31 2.94 -22.58
C PHE A 170 17.99 3.59 -21.23
N ALA A 171 19.02 4.12 -20.56
CA ALA A 171 18.85 4.94 -19.36
C ALA A 171 19.75 6.19 -19.43
N ASN A 172 19.43 7.22 -18.65
CA ASN A 172 20.32 8.37 -18.50
C ASN A 172 21.47 8.01 -17.55
N GLY A 173 22.70 8.11 -18.04
CA GLY A 173 23.92 7.83 -17.27
C GLY A 173 24.59 9.06 -16.68
N ALA A 174 24.07 10.27 -16.92
CA ALA A 174 24.66 11.52 -16.43
C ALA A 174 24.73 11.58 -14.89
N THR A 175 25.61 12.42 -14.37
CA THR A 175 25.79 12.61 -12.93
C THR A 175 24.46 12.90 -12.23
N ASN A 176 24.17 12.15 -11.16
CA ASN A 176 22.92 12.21 -10.38
C ASN A 176 21.62 11.79 -11.13
N LYS A 177 21.72 11.17 -12.31
CA LYS A 177 20.58 10.64 -13.09
C LYS A 177 20.54 9.10 -13.16
N PHE A 178 21.38 8.44 -12.38
CA PHE A 178 21.54 6.98 -12.32
C PHE A 178 20.37 6.12 -11.76
N PRO A 179 19.41 6.62 -10.94
CA PRO A 179 18.42 5.75 -10.30
C PRO A 179 17.56 4.93 -11.28
N ASP A 180 17.22 5.53 -12.43
CA ASP A 180 16.47 4.88 -13.50
C ASP A 180 17.24 3.65 -14.02
N ALA A 181 18.55 3.81 -14.28
CA ALA A 181 19.46 2.73 -14.70
C ALA A 181 19.56 1.59 -13.68
N LEU A 182 19.58 1.91 -12.38
CA LEU A 182 19.68 0.91 -11.32
C LEU A 182 18.43 0.02 -11.30
N SER A 183 17.24 0.61 -11.28
CA SER A 183 15.99 -0.15 -11.26
C SER A 183 15.78 -0.99 -12.53
N ALA A 184 16.24 -0.49 -13.68
CA ALA A 184 16.19 -1.19 -14.97
C ALA A 184 16.93 -2.52 -14.97
N SER A 185 18.01 -2.62 -14.20
CA SER A 185 18.94 -3.75 -14.28
C SER A 185 18.25 -5.09 -14.03
N ALA A 186 17.28 -5.15 -13.10
CA ALA A 186 16.50 -6.34 -12.80
C ALA A 186 15.69 -6.83 -14.03
N LEU A 187 14.94 -5.92 -14.65
CA LEU A 187 14.13 -6.22 -15.84
C LEU A 187 15.00 -6.64 -17.02
N LEU A 188 16.05 -5.87 -17.31
CA LEU A 188 16.93 -6.10 -18.45
C LEU A 188 17.74 -7.39 -18.27
N GLY A 189 18.23 -7.65 -17.06
CA GLY A 189 18.87 -8.91 -16.69
C GLY A 189 17.96 -10.12 -16.85
N LYS A 190 16.69 -10.00 -16.44
CA LYS A 190 15.67 -11.05 -16.66
C LYS A 190 15.44 -11.32 -18.15
N LYS A 191 15.43 -10.28 -18.97
CA LYS A 191 15.25 -10.37 -20.44
C LYS A 191 16.54 -10.63 -21.22
N SER A 192 17.68 -10.74 -20.53
CA SER A 192 19.01 -10.86 -21.16
C SER A 192 19.35 -9.73 -22.13
N MET A 193 18.85 -8.52 -21.86
CA MET A 193 19.10 -7.30 -22.65
C MET A 193 20.20 -6.47 -21.98
N PRO A 194 21.13 -5.86 -22.72
CA PRO A 194 22.10 -4.93 -22.13
C PRO A 194 21.45 -3.56 -21.83
N LEU A 195 22.15 -2.77 -21.02
CA LEU A 195 21.80 -1.38 -20.74
C LEU A 195 22.80 -0.43 -21.40
N ILE A 196 22.30 0.40 -22.31
CA ILE A 196 23.04 1.52 -22.92
C ILE A 196 22.77 2.79 -22.12
N LEU A 197 23.83 3.47 -21.73
CA LEU A 197 23.75 4.76 -21.04
C LEU A 197 23.81 5.89 -22.06
N THR A 198 23.00 6.92 -21.86
CA THR A 198 22.98 8.14 -22.68
C THR A 198 23.13 9.39 -21.80
N ASP A 199 23.46 10.53 -22.39
CA ASP A 199 23.41 11.82 -21.68
C ASP A 199 21.97 12.40 -21.58
N GLY A 200 20.99 11.69 -22.15
CA GLY A 200 19.58 12.05 -22.22
C GLY A 200 19.19 12.87 -23.45
N LYS A 201 20.15 13.33 -24.26
CA LYS A 201 19.92 14.15 -25.47
C LYS A 201 20.48 13.54 -26.74
N LYS A 202 21.57 12.78 -26.62
CA LYS A 202 22.27 12.14 -27.73
C LYS A 202 22.59 10.69 -27.38
N LEU A 203 22.58 9.85 -28.42
CA LEU A 203 23.10 8.50 -28.33
C LEU A 203 24.64 8.54 -28.30
N PRO A 204 25.29 7.70 -27.50
CA PRO A 204 26.74 7.57 -27.55
C PRO A 204 27.20 6.93 -28.86
N ALA A 205 28.47 7.11 -29.20
CA ALA A 205 29.07 6.45 -30.36
C ALA A 205 28.87 4.93 -30.26
N GLY A 206 28.45 4.29 -31.37
CA GLY A 206 28.13 2.86 -31.42
C GLY A 206 26.68 2.49 -31.04
N ALA A 207 25.92 3.39 -30.41
CA ALA A 207 24.52 3.09 -30.05
C ALA A 207 23.52 3.19 -31.21
N GLU A 208 23.91 3.79 -32.34
CA GLU A 208 22.98 4.09 -33.43
C GLU A 208 22.31 2.85 -34.05
N SER A 209 23.02 1.72 -34.08
CA SER A 209 22.43 0.46 -34.57
C SER A 209 21.30 -0.09 -33.68
N TYR A 210 21.16 0.41 -32.44
CA TYR A 210 20.13 -0.06 -31.51
C TYR A 210 18.93 0.87 -31.41
N LYS A 211 18.95 2.05 -32.05
CA LYS A 211 17.91 3.07 -31.80
C LYS A 211 16.51 2.68 -32.31
N ASP A 212 16.44 1.97 -33.43
CA ASP A 212 15.20 1.72 -34.16
C ASP A 212 14.74 0.27 -33.97
N ASN A 213 14.39 -0.07 -32.73
CA ASN A 213 13.83 -1.36 -32.38
C ASN A 213 12.67 -1.16 -31.40
N SER A 214 11.47 -1.63 -31.76
CA SER A 214 10.26 -1.50 -30.95
C SER A 214 10.31 -2.27 -29.63
N ASP A 215 11.15 -3.29 -29.55
CA ASP A 215 11.33 -4.14 -28.36
C ASP A 215 12.31 -3.56 -27.35
N ASN A 216 12.89 -2.39 -27.64
CA ASN A 216 13.72 -1.66 -26.69
C ASN A 216 12.92 -1.18 -25.48
N TYR A 217 13.61 -0.93 -24.38
CA TYR A 217 13.07 -0.22 -23.23
C TYR A 217 13.73 1.13 -23.04
N ILE A 218 12.94 2.18 -22.82
CA ILE A 218 13.44 3.53 -22.49
C ILE A 218 13.09 3.80 -21.03
N ILE A 219 14.09 3.83 -20.15
CA ILE A 219 13.88 3.93 -18.70
C ILE A 219 14.11 5.37 -18.25
N GLY A 220 13.06 5.96 -17.69
CA GLY A 220 13.02 7.36 -17.28
C GLY A 220 12.12 8.22 -18.18
N GLY A 221 11.59 9.30 -17.59
CA GLY A 221 10.69 10.22 -18.28
C GLY A 221 11.37 11.02 -19.39
N GLU A 222 10.59 11.79 -20.16
CA GLU A 222 11.10 12.60 -21.27
C GLU A 222 12.12 13.66 -20.81
N ASN A 223 11.98 14.16 -19.58
CA ASN A 223 12.97 15.06 -18.97
C ASN A 223 14.32 14.37 -18.67
N SER A 224 14.36 13.05 -18.66
CA SER A 224 15.57 12.23 -18.46
C SER A 224 16.15 11.81 -19.81
N ILE A 225 15.30 11.34 -20.74
CA ILE A 225 15.71 10.87 -22.07
C ILE A 225 14.77 11.39 -23.13
N ASN A 226 15.26 12.35 -23.91
CA ASN A 226 14.61 12.92 -25.08
C ASN A 226 15.59 12.91 -26.27
N ILE A 227 15.62 11.76 -26.94
CA ILE A 227 16.49 11.49 -28.10
C ILE A 227 15.57 11.25 -29.30
N ALA A 228 15.74 12.03 -30.36
CA ALA A 228 14.92 11.92 -31.56
C ALA A 228 15.13 10.56 -32.26
N GLY A 229 14.03 9.92 -32.67
CA GLY A 229 14.05 8.64 -33.38
C GLY A 229 14.41 7.43 -32.52
N LEU A 230 14.39 7.56 -31.18
CA LEU A 230 14.55 6.43 -30.27
C LEU A 230 13.24 5.64 -30.15
N SER A 231 13.23 4.41 -30.69
CA SER A 231 12.10 3.48 -30.63
C SER A 231 12.21 2.60 -29.38
N GLY A 232 11.06 2.31 -28.74
CA GLY A 232 10.98 1.41 -27.59
C GLY A 232 9.83 1.74 -26.63
N LYS A 233 9.53 0.82 -25.72
CA LYS A 233 8.56 1.02 -24.64
C LYS A 233 9.17 1.86 -23.52
N ARG A 234 8.56 3.02 -23.23
CA ARG A 234 9.00 3.87 -22.13
C ARG A 234 8.45 3.38 -20.79
N LEU A 235 9.33 3.23 -19.80
CA LEU A 235 8.99 2.92 -18.41
C LEU A 235 9.47 4.08 -17.55
N SER A 236 8.54 4.82 -16.96
CA SER A 236 8.84 6.04 -16.19
C SER A 236 7.76 6.35 -15.18
N GLY A 237 8.12 7.10 -14.14
CA GLY A 237 7.19 7.75 -13.22
C GLY A 237 7.59 9.20 -12.96
N SER A 238 6.86 9.86 -12.06
CA SER A 238 7.13 11.24 -11.63
C SER A 238 8.49 11.41 -10.95
N ASP A 239 8.99 10.34 -10.33
CA ASP A 239 10.30 10.28 -9.69
C ASP A 239 10.98 8.90 -9.88
N ARG A 240 12.13 8.72 -9.22
CA ARG A 240 12.92 7.48 -9.27
C ARG A 240 12.18 6.28 -8.64
N PHE A 241 11.35 6.52 -7.64
CA PHE A 241 10.62 5.47 -6.93
C PHE A 241 9.46 4.98 -7.80
N ALA A 242 8.71 5.91 -8.40
CA ALA A 242 7.66 5.61 -9.36
C ALA A 242 8.21 4.94 -10.62
N THR A 243 9.38 5.37 -11.11
CA THR A 243 10.07 4.68 -12.22
C THR A 243 10.45 3.24 -11.83
N SER A 244 10.97 3.02 -10.62
CA SER A 244 11.27 1.66 -10.15
C SER A 244 10.03 0.77 -10.05
N ALA A 245 8.89 1.33 -9.60
CA ALA A 245 7.60 0.62 -9.59
C ALA A 245 7.09 0.31 -11.01
N ALA A 246 7.25 1.23 -11.96
CA ALA A 246 6.88 1.00 -13.37
C ALA A 246 7.72 -0.13 -14.00
N VAL A 247 9.02 -0.15 -13.76
CA VAL A 247 9.92 -1.24 -14.18
C VAL A 247 9.51 -2.57 -13.53
N ALA A 248 9.17 -2.54 -12.25
CA ALA A 248 8.74 -3.71 -11.50
C ALA A 248 7.39 -4.26 -12.02
N ASN A 249 6.45 -3.39 -12.39
CA ASN A 249 5.17 -3.74 -13.01
C ASN A 249 5.34 -4.32 -14.42
N GLU A 250 6.38 -3.94 -15.16
CA GLU A 250 6.63 -4.51 -16.48
C GLU A 250 7.17 -5.95 -16.40
N GLY A 251 8.11 -6.19 -15.49
CA GLY A 251 8.88 -7.43 -15.49
C GLY A 251 8.42 -8.49 -14.50
N PHE A 252 7.66 -8.10 -13.47
CA PHE A 252 7.51 -8.91 -12.27
C PHE A 252 6.08 -8.90 -11.75
N ARG A 253 5.09 -9.15 -12.62
CA ARG A 253 3.69 -9.25 -12.20
C ARG A 253 3.39 -10.59 -11.55
N ALA A 254 2.53 -10.60 -10.54
CA ALA A 254 2.10 -11.84 -9.86
C ALA A 254 1.52 -12.87 -10.86
N SER A 255 0.88 -12.41 -11.92
CA SER A 255 0.24 -13.27 -12.94
C SER A 255 1.20 -13.89 -13.96
N GLU A 256 2.43 -13.41 -14.11
CA GLU A 256 3.30 -13.73 -15.26
C GLU A 256 4.52 -14.61 -14.92
N SER A 257 4.85 -14.77 -13.64
CA SER A 257 5.80 -15.76 -13.14
C SER A 257 5.84 -15.67 -11.63
N TYR A 258 5.26 -16.66 -10.94
CA TYR A 258 5.61 -16.89 -9.54
C TYR A 258 7.11 -17.21 -9.49
N SER A 259 7.92 -16.30 -8.97
CA SER A 259 9.06 -16.81 -8.22
C SER A 259 8.49 -17.62 -7.07
N ALA A 260 9.10 -18.76 -6.72
CA ALA A 260 8.59 -19.65 -5.67
C ALA A 260 8.36 -18.94 -4.31
N GLU A 261 8.85 -17.71 -4.16
CA GLU A 261 8.79 -16.92 -2.95
C GLU A 261 8.08 -15.56 -3.11
N ASN A 262 7.56 -15.24 -4.31
CA ASN A 262 6.94 -13.95 -4.68
C ASN A 262 7.60 -12.71 -4.04
N ALA A 263 8.93 -12.66 -4.12
CA ALA A 263 9.74 -11.70 -3.37
C ALA A 263 9.93 -10.35 -4.08
N CYS A 264 10.25 -9.31 -3.32
CA CYS A 264 10.81 -8.06 -3.80
C CYS A 264 12.17 -7.76 -3.14
N ILE A 265 13.01 -6.97 -3.81
CA ILE A 265 14.27 -6.48 -3.26
C ILE A 265 14.12 -4.98 -3.01
N VAL A 266 14.51 -4.53 -1.82
CA VAL A 266 14.35 -3.13 -1.39
C VAL A 266 15.71 -2.52 -1.11
N VAL A 267 16.00 -1.40 -1.76
CA VAL A 267 17.30 -0.72 -1.68
C VAL A 267 17.11 0.80 -1.62
N ASP A 268 18.09 1.50 -1.06
CA ASP A 268 18.12 2.96 -1.07
C ASP A 268 18.17 3.49 -2.51
N GLY A 269 17.21 4.35 -2.87
CA GLY A 269 17.11 5.01 -4.16
C GLY A 269 17.90 6.31 -4.26
N THR A 270 18.41 6.84 -3.14
CA THR A 270 19.22 8.07 -3.09
C THR A 270 20.71 7.79 -3.30
N ASN A 271 21.12 6.54 -3.09
CA ASN A 271 22.46 6.03 -3.30
C ASN A 271 22.44 4.81 -4.26
N TYR A 272 23.59 4.29 -4.67
CA TYR A 272 23.69 3.25 -5.71
C TYR A 272 24.37 1.91 -5.31
N PRO A 273 25.33 1.83 -4.35
CA PRO A 273 26.14 0.61 -4.20
C PRO A 273 25.32 -0.62 -3.81
N ASP A 274 24.34 -0.43 -2.93
CA ASP A 274 23.48 -1.51 -2.44
C ASP A 274 22.55 -2.02 -3.57
N ALA A 275 22.00 -1.11 -4.38
CA ALA A 275 21.19 -1.47 -5.54
C ALA A 275 21.99 -2.27 -6.58
N LEU A 276 23.20 -1.82 -6.91
CA LEU A 276 24.05 -2.48 -7.91
C LEU A 276 24.40 -3.91 -7.48
N THR A 277 24.81 -4.10 -6.22
CA THR A 277 25.22 -5.41 -5.70
C THR A 277 24.03 -6.37 -5.54
N SER A 278 22.82 -5.85 -5.34
CA SER A 278 21.58 -6.62 -5.21
C SER A 278 21.12 -7.34 -6.49
N ILE A 279 21.69 -7.02 -7.66
CA ILE A 279 21.23 -7.57 -8.94
C ILE A 279 21.30 -9.10 -9.02
N SER A 280 22.28 -9.70 -8.35
CA SER A 280 22.42 -11.15 -8.28
C SER A 280 21.28 -11.81 -7.49
N LEU A 281 20.73 -11.12 -6.48
CA LEU A 281 19.53 -11.56 -5.76
C LEU A 281 18.30 -11.46 -6.67
N SER A 282 18.21 -10.39 -7.49
CA SER A 282 17.11 -10.22 -8.45
C SER A 282 17.08 -11.38 -9.44
N LYS A 283 18.25 -11.81 -9.94
CA LYS A 283 18.39 -12.98 -10.80
C LYS A 283 17.97 -14.27 -10.10
N LYS A 284 18.48 -14.54 -8.89
CA LYS A 284 18.18 -15.77 -8.13
C LYS A 284 16.70 -15.89 -7.77
N PHE A 285 16.12 -14.81 -7.26
CA PHE A 285 14.75 -14.82 -6.76
C PHE A 285 13.72 -14.36 -7.79
N ASN A 286 14.15 -14.07 -9.02
CA ASN A 286 13.30 -13.49 -10.06
C ASN A 286 12.43 -12.34 -9.49
N ALA A 287 13.08 -11.40 -8.80
CA ALA A 287 12.45 -10.38 -7.99
C ALA A 287 12.80 -8.97 -8.52
N PRO A 288 11.88 -8.00 -8.46
CA PRO A 288 12.17 -6.61 -8.84
C PRO A 288 13.08 -5.94 -7.80
N ILE A 289 13.81 -4.92 -8.24
CA ILE A 289 14.51 -3.98 -7.34
C ILE A 289 13.62 -2.74 -7.18
N LEU A 290 13.16 -2.51 -5.96
CA LEU A 290 12.32 -1.39 -5.56
C LEU A 290 13.19 -0.36 -4.82
N LEU A 291 13.13 0.88 -5.28
CA LEU A 291 13.87 1.99 -4.68
C LEU A 291 13.04 2.64 -3.57
N VAL A 292 13.65 2.92 -2.43
CA VAL A 292 13.03 3.63 -1.30
C VAL A 292 13.90 4.81 -0.84
N ASP A 293 13.36 5.68 0.01
CA ASP A 293 14.12 6.72 0.70
C ASP A 293 14.14 6.43 2.22
N LYS A 294 14.34 7.45 3.06
CA LYS A 294 14.18 7.38 4.51
C LYS A 294 12.77 6.96 4.95
N THR A 295 11.78 7.20 4.10
CA THR A 295 10.39 6.76 4.25
C THR A 295 9.98 5.87 3.07
N LEU A 296 8.93 5.07 3.26
CA LEU A 296 8.41 4.17 2.23
C LEU A 296 7.53 4.98 1.26
N PRO A 297 7.91 5.13 -0.03
CA PRO A 297 7.07 5.86 -0.97
C PRO A 297 5.75 5.13 -1.23
N ASN A 298 4.64 5.86 -1.34
CA ASN A 298 3.31 5.28 -1.56
C ASN A 298 3.24 4.41 -2.82
N VAL A 299 3.94 4.79 -3.89
CA VAL A 299 4.00 4.00 -5.13
C VAL A 299 4.62 2.60 -4.92
N ILE A 300 5.54 2.47 -3.96
CA ILE A 300 6.18 1.21 -3.60
C ILE A 300 5.26 0.40 -2.69
N SER A 301 4.58 1.03 -1.72
CA SER A 301 3.63 0.32 -0.87
C SER A 301 2.43 -0.21 -1.68
N THR A 302 1.89 0.58 -2.61
CA THR A 302 0.87 0.14 -3.56
C THR A 302 1.35 -1.03 -4.41
N TYR A 303 2.57 -0.97 -4.97
CA TYR A 303 3.12 -2.09 -5.74
C TYR A 303 3.21 -3.38 -4.92
N ILE A 304 3.70 -3.29 -3.68
CA ILE A 304 3.82 -4.45 -2.77
C ILE A 304 2.44 -5.07 -2.51
N LYS A 305 1.40 -4.25 -2.31
CA LYS A 305 0.01 -4.71 -2.13
C LYS A 305 -0.58 -5.32 -3.40
N ASP A 306 -0.55 -4.58 -4.50
CA ASP A 306 -1.20 -4.95 -5.76
C ASP A 306 -0.56 -6.19 -6.40
N GLN A 307 0.75 -6.38 -6.20
CA GLN A 307 1.47 -7.57 -6.66
C GLN A 307 1.57 -8.67 -5.59
N ASP A 308 0.85 -8.50 -4.48
CA ASP A 308 0.69 -9.50 -3.43
C ASP A 308 2.02 -10.06 -2.92
N ARG A 309 3.03 -9.19 -2.77
CA ARG A 309 4.38 -9.63 -2.40
C ARG A 309 4.37 -10.29 -1.04
N GLU A 310 5.13 -11.38 -0.93
CA GLU A 310 5.14 -12.25 0.26
C GLU A 310 6.45 -12.17 1.03
N LYS A 311 7.54 -11.80 0.35
CA LYS A 311 8.86 -11.64 0.95
C LYS A 311 9.56 -10.38 0.51
N ALA A 312 10.40 -9.84 1.38
CA ALA A 312 11.28 -8.73 1.05
C ALA A 312 12.74 -9.00 1.43
N TYR A 313 13.64 -8.71 0.50
CA TYR A 313 15.09 -8.73 0.72
C TYR A 313 15.60 -7.29 0.76
N ILE A 314 15.98 -6.81 1.94
CA ILE A 314 16.54 -5.47 2.11
C ILE A 314 18.04 -5.54 1.85
N VAL A 315 18.58 -4.68 1.00
CA VAL A 315 20.04 -4.56 0.80
C VAL A 315 20.50 -3.18 1.24
N GLY A 316 21.44 -3.15 2.17
CA GLY A 316 21.95 -1.95 2.81
C GLY A 316 21.70 -1.91 4.31
N GLY A 317 22.55 -1.17 5.02
CA GLY A 317 22.39 -0.93 6.46
C GLY A 317 21.19 -0.02 6.77
N THR A 318 20.95 0.24 8.06
CA THR A 318 19.84 1.08 8.53
C THR A 318 19.95 2.54 8.10
N ASN A 319 21.16 3.00 7.77
CA ASN A 319 21.37 4.31 7.16
C ASN A 319 20.96 4.38 5.69
N SER A 320 20.96 3.25 4.96
CA SER A 320 20.47 3.18 3.58
C SER A 320 18.95 2.99 3.59
N VAL A 321 18.48 1.90 4.23
CA VAL A 321 17.06 1.56 4.36
C VAL A 321 16.71 1.52 5.85
N SER A 322 15.95 2.51 6.32
CA SER A 322 15.64 2.71 7.75
C SER A 322 14.85 1.54 8.35
N VAL A 323 14.86 1.46 9.69
CA VAL A 323 14.05 0.50 10.44
C VAL A 323 12.56 0.78 10.23
N ASP A 324 12.17 2.06 10.07
CA ASP A 324 10.79 2.44 9.82
C ASP A 324 10.30 1.95 8.46
N VAL A 325 11.14 2.05 7.42
CA VAL A 325 10.83 1.48 6.10
C VAL A 325 10.74 -0.05 6.19
N GLN A 326 11.67 -0.70 6.89
CA GLN A 326 11.63 -2.13 7.15
C GLN A 326 10.31 -2.56 7.80
N ASN A 327 9.91 -1.90 8.89
CA ASN A 327 8.68 -2.20 9.62
C ASN A 327 7.42 -1.91 8.78
N SER A 328 7.43 -0.84 7.98
CA SER A 328 6.34 -0.50 7.07
C SER A 328 6.15 -1.60 6.02
N ILE A 329 7.24 -2.09 5.42
CA ILE A 329 7.19 -3.19 4.46
C ILE A 329 6.72 -4.47 5.16
N LEU A 330 7.21 -4.78 6.36
CA LEU A 330 6.80 -5.97 7.10
C LEU A 330 5.27 -5.98 7.31
N LYS A 331 4.70 -4.86 7.74
CA LYS A 331 3.26 -4.70 7.90
C LYS A 331 2.49 -4.97 6.60
N LEU A 332 3.01 -4.49 5.46
CA LEU A 332 2.38 -4.75 4.16
C LEU A 332 2.42 -6.23 3.77
N LEU A 333 3.55 -6.91 4.01
CA LEU A 333 3.67 -8.34 3.76
C LEU A 333 2.74 -9.15 4.69
N GLU A 334 2.57 -8.72 5.94
CA GLU A 334 1.62 -9.31 6.89
C GLU A 334 0.16 -9.06 6.48
N GLU A 335 -0.19 -7.87 5.99
CA GLU A 335 -1.51 -7.53 5.45
C GLU A 335 -1.85 -8.37 4.20
N ASN A 336 -0.86 -8.62 3.34
CA ASN A 336 -1.01 -9.52 2.18
C ASN A 336 -1.14 -10.99 2.60
N GLY A 337 -0.83 -11.34 3.84
CA GLY A 337 -1.16 -12.61 4.49
C GLY A 337 -0.21 -13.78 4.20
N GLY A 338 0.55 -13.77 3.10
CA GLY A 338 1.38 -14.91 2.67
C GLY A 338 0.57 -16.18 2.36
N VAL A 339 1.15 -17.10 1.57
CA VAL A 339 0.48 -18.35 1.16
C VAL A 339 -0.19 -19.08 2.33
N ASN A 340 0.50 -19.17 3.48
CA ASN A 340 0.01 -19.96 4.62
C ASN A 340 -1.24 -19.36 5.29
N ALA A 341 -1.34 -18.04 5.44
CA ALA A 341 -2.56 -17.46 6.02
C ALA A 341 -3.73 -17.52 5.04
N LYS A 342 -3.47 -17.40 3.73
CA LYS A 342 -4.49 -17.59 2.69
C LYS A 342 -4.98 -19.04 2.64
N LEU A 343 -4.07 -20.01 2.70
CA LEU A 343 -4.43 -21.44 2.79
C LEU A 343 -5.25 -21.70 4.07
N LYS A 344 -4.83 -21.17 5.22
CA LYS A 344 -5.57 -21.34 6.49
C LYS A 344 -6.96 -20.72 6.43
N LYS A 345 -7.11 -19.54 5.81
CA LYS A 345 -8.41 -18.91 5.59
C LYS A 345 -9.29 -19.77 4.67
N ALA A 346 -8.73 -20.31 3.59
CA ALA A 346 -9.44 -21.20 2.68
C ALA A 346 -9.86 -22.51 3.38
N GLN A 347 -8.99 -23.12 4.21
CA GLN A 347 -9.32 -24.29 5.04
C GLN A 347 -10.47 -23.98 6.01
N ASN A 348 -10.45 -22.82 6.67
CA ASN A 348 -11.50 -22.39 7.59
C ASN A 348 -12.84 -22.19 6.85
N ASN A 349 -12.81 -21.55 5.68
CA ASN A 349 -14.00 -21.36 4.85
C ASN A 349 -14.59 -22.71 4.38
N LEU A 350 -13.74 -23.61 3.90
CA LEU A 350 -14.12 -24.96 3.52
C LEU A 350 -14.76 -25.70 4.70
N LYS A 351 -14.12 -25.68 5.88
CA LYS A 351 -14.67 -26.30 7.09
C LYS A 351 -16.03 -25.72 7.47
N ASN A 352 -16.17 -24.40 7.48
CA ASN A 352 -17.44 -23.74 7.81
C ASN A 352 -18.54 -24.09 6.81
N ASN A 353 -18.20 -24.21 5.52
CA ASN A 353 -19.13 -24.69 4.50
C ASN A 353 -19.57 -26.13 4.79
N MET A 354 -18.62 -27.04 5.05
CA MET A 354 -18.93 -28.44 5.39
C MET A 354 -19.83 -28.54 6.63
N ASP A 355 -19.52 -27.82 7.70
CA ASP A 355 -20.32 -27.80 8.94
C ASP A 355 -21.76 -27.30 8.67
N LYS A 356 -21.92 -26.28 7.80
CA LYS A 356 -23.23 -25.78 7.37
C LYS A 356 -24.00 -26.85 6.59
N LEU A 357 -23.38 -27.45 5.57
CA LEU A 357 -24.01 -28.47 4.73
C LEU A 357 -24.41 -29.72 5.52
N ASP A 358 -23.55 -30.19 6.44
CA ASP A 358 -23.86 -31.35 7.28
C ASP A 358 -25.01 -31.07 8.25
N SER A 359 -25.07 -29.84 8.78
CA SER A 359 -26.17 -29.41 9.64
C SER A 359 -27.48 -29.33 8.86
N MET A 360 -27.46 -28.85 7.61
CA MET A 360 -28.62 -28.89 6.71
C MET A 360 -29.01 -30.34 6.39
N LEU A 361 -28.05 -31.22 6.10
CA LEU A 361 -28.29 -32.63 5.84
C LEU A 361 -28.92 -33.34 7.06
N SER A 362 -28.58 -32.92 8.28
CA SER A 362 -29.17 -33.48 9.52
C SER A 362 -30.67 -33.21 9.67
N LEU A 363 -31.22 -32.22 8.96
CA LEU A 363 -32.66 -31.93 8.95
C LEU A 363 -33.46 -32.92 8.11
N ILE A 364 -32.79 -33.61 7.19
CA ILE A 364 -33.39 -34.60 6.29
C ILE A 364 -33.50 -35.95 7.03
N LYS A 365 -34.71 -36.51 7.11
CA LYS A 365 -34.93 -37.85 7.68
C LYS A 365 -34.42 -38.93 6.72
N LYS A 366 -33.75 -39.95 7.28
CA LYS A 366 -33.07 -41.03 6.54
C LYS A 366 -33.97 -41.89 5.63
N ASN A 367 -35.29 -41.87 5.84
CA ASN A 367 -36.25 -42.73 5.13
C ASN A 367 -36.96 -42.05 3.95
N ASP A 368 -36.65 -40.79 3.67
CA ASP A 368 -37.38 -39.97 2.70
C ASP A 368 -36.56 -39.63 1.42
N ILE A 369 -35.26 -39.92 1.35
CA ILE A 369 -34.41 -39.44 0.24
C ILE A 369 -33.60 -40.57 -0.39
N ASN A 370 -33.25 -40.43 -1.68
CA ASN A 370 -32.32 -41.29 -2.41
C ASN A 370 -31.00 -41.45 -1.64
N SER A 371 -30.86 -42.56 -0.91
CA SER A 371 -29.73 -42.87 -0.02
C SER A 371 -28.38 -42.82 -0.74
N ALA A 372 -28.34 -43.12 -2.04
CA ALA A 372 -27.12 -43.16 -2.82
C ALA A 372 -26.45 -41.77 -2.98
N GLU A 373 -27.22 -40.69 -3.17
CA GLU A 373 -26.65 -39.33 -3.30
C GLU A 373 -26.15 -38.80 -1.96
N ILE A 374 -26.83 -39.13 -0.86
CA ILE A 374 -26.40 -38.79 0.50
C ILE A 374 -25.08 -39.50 0.82
N ASP A 375 -24.98 -40.80 0.52
CA ASP A 375 -23.78 -41.58 0.79
C ASP A 375 -22.61 -41.09 -0.09
N SER A 376 -22.86 -40.80 -1.36
CA SER A 376 -21.90 -40.18 -2.30
C SER A 376 -21.39 -38.80 -1.83
N TYR A 377 -22.26 -37.97 -1.24
CA TYR A 377 -21.86 -36.70 -0.63
C TYR A 377 -20.97 -36.94 0.60
N LYS A 378 -21.38 -37.83 1.52
CA LYS A 378 -20.65 -38.11 2.77
C LYS A 378 -19.26 -38.66 2.52
N GLU A 379 -19.12 -39.62 1.59
CA GLU A 379 -17.82 -40.16 1.20
C GLU A 379 -16.89 -39.07 0.64
N PHE A 380 -17.42 -38.21 -0.23
CA PHE A 380 -16.65 -37.10 -0.79
C PHE A 380 -16.25 -36.08 0.27
N ARG A 381 -17.19 -35.71 1.15
CA ARG A 381 -17.00 -34.81 2.29
C ARG A 381 -15.91 -35.34 3.23
N ASP A 382 -15.94 -36.61 3.60
CA ASP A 382 -14.94 -37.20 4.49
C ASP A 382 -13.55 -37.24 3.84
N LYS A 383 -13.49 -37.51 2.54
CA LYS A 383 -12.23 -37.40 1.78
C LYS A 383 -11.68 -35.97 1.81
N VAL A 384 -12.49 -34.98 1.47
CA VAL A 384 -12.08 -33.56 1.46
C VAL A 384 -11.65 -33.09 2.86
N TYR A 385 -12.36 -33.51 3.91
CA TYR A 385 -11.98 -33.17 5.29
C TYR A 385 -10.59 -33.71 5.63
N ASN A 386 -10.32 -34.98 5.34
CA ASN A 386 -9.04 -35.61 5.65
C ASN A 386 -7.90 -35.06 4.77
N ASP A 387 -8.18 -34.71 3.53
CA ASP A 387 -7.16 -34.23 2.59
C ASP A 387 -6.78 -32.77 2.82
N TYR A 388 -7.74 -31.93 3.24
CA TYR A 388 -7.56 -30.47 3.28
C TYR A 388 -7.84 -29.81 4.63
N VAL A 389 -8.75 -30.30 5.47
CA VAL A 389 -9.15 -29.61 6.72
C VAL A 389 -8.40 -30.13 7.95
N LYS A 390 -8.20 -31.46 8.02
CA LYS A 390 -7.56 -32.13 9.16
C LYS A 390 -6.05 -31.87 9.24
N LYS A 391 -5.42 -31.59 8.11
CA LYS A 391 -3.98 -31.39 7.98
C LYS A 391 -3.59 -29.97 8.37
N GLU A 392 -2.42 -29.83 8.97
CA GLU A 392 -1.80 -28.51 9.13
C GLU A 392 -1.35 -27.95 7.78
N VAL A 393 -1.27 -26.62 7.66
CA VAL A 393 -0.90 -25.95 6.40
C VAL A 393 0.45 -26.44 5.86
N SER A 394 1.40 -26.74 6.76
CA SER A 394 2.72 -27.28 6.42
C SER A 394 2.69 -28.69 5.82
N GLU A 395 1.58 -29.41 5.96
CA GLU A 395 1.41 -30.77 5.43
C GLU A 395 0.73 -30.78 4.05
N LEU A 396 0.27 -29.61 3.57
CA LEU A 396 -0.42 -29.41 2.28
C LEU A 396 0.53 -29.10 1.11
N ASN A 397 1.63 -29.85 1.03
CA ASN A 397 2.68 -29.62 0.03
C ASN A 397 2.13 -29.63 -1.41
N GLY A 398 2.29 -28.51 -2.13
CA GLY A 398 1.86 -28.34 -3.52
C GLY A 398 0.37 -28.03 -3.72
N VAL A 399 -0.41 -27.90 -2.65
CA VAL A 399 -1.83 -27.50 -2.69
C VAL A 399 -1.94 -25.98 -2.70
N THR A 400 -2.78 -25.44 -3.59
CA THR A 400 -3.06 -24.00 -3.69
C THR A 400 -4.40 -23.63 -3.05
N VAL A 401 -4.61 -22.33 -2.80
CA VAL A 401 -5.93 -21.80 -2.37
C VAL A 401 -7.04 -22.21 -3.35
N LYS A 402 -6.74 -22.13 -4.66
CA LYS A 402 -7.70 -22.45 -5.72
C LYS A 402 -8.11 -23.92 -5.70
N ASP A 403 -7.21 -24.82 -5.33
CA ASP A 403 -7.56 -26.24 -5.17
C ASP A 403 -8.59 -26.46 -4.05
N ILE A 404 -8.43 -25.75 -2.92
CA ILE A 404 -9.37 -25.80 -1.79
C ILE A 404 -10.73 -25.17 -2.17
N GLU A 405 -10.71 -24.04 -2.88
CA GLU A 405 -11.92 -23.37 -3.38
C GLU A 405 -12.70 -24.26 -4.36
N ASN A 406 -12.01 -24.89 -5.32
CA ASN A 406 -12.62 -25.84 -6.25
C ASN A 406 -13.26 -27.02 -5.51
N LYS A 407 -12.63 -27.54 -4.44
CA LYS A 407 -13.23 -28.60 -3.61
C LYS A 407 -14.43 -28.12 -2.80
N THR A 408 -14.43 -26.87 -2.38
CA THR A 408 -15.60 -26.24 -1.74
C THR A 408 -16.78 -26.16 -2.72
N GLU A 409 -16.53 -25.78 -3.97
CA GLU A 409 -17.55 -25.74 -5.02
C GLU A 409 -18.05 -27.15 -5.40
N GLU A 410 -17.15 -28.12 -5.56
CA GLU A 410 -17.52 -29.53 -5.80
C GLU A 410 -18.41 -30.09 -4.68
N LEU A 411 -18.12 -29.76 -3.42
CA LEU A 411 -18.94 -30.13 -2.26
C LEU A 411 -20.34 -29.53 -2.35
N GLN A 412 -20.44 -28.24 -2.65
CA GLN A 412 -21.71 -27.55 -2.82
C GLN A 412 -22.52 -28.16 -3.97
N ASN A 413 -21.88 -28.45 -5.11
CA ASN A 413 -22.54 -29.04 -6.27
C ASN A 413 -23.08 -30.46 -5.98
N LYS A 414 -22.36 -31.26 -5.20
CA LYS A 414 -22.85 -32.57 -4.74
C LYS A 414 -24.02 -32.43 -3.79
N PHE A 415 -23.96 -31.47 -2.86
CA PHE A 415 -25.07 -31.18 -1.96
C PHE A 415 -26.32 -30.69 -2.73
N ASP A 416 -26.15 -29.83 -3.74
CA ASP A 416 -27.24 -29.31 -4.55
C ASP A 416 -27.97 -30.42 -5.36
N LYS A 417 -27.30 -31.54 -5.66
CA LYS A 417 -27.97 -32.73 -6.22
C LYS A 417 -28.91 -33.40 -5.23
N ILE A 418 -28.58 -33.40 -3.94
CA ILE A 418 -29.47 -33.91 -2.89
C ILE A 418 -30.74 -33.06 -2.83
N THR A 419 -30.63 -31.74 -3.01
CA THR A 419 -31.76 -30.80 -2.91
C THR A 419 -32.69 -30.77 -4.13
N SER A 420 -32.46 -31.62 -5.14
CA SER A 420 -33.27 -31.75 -6.36
C SER A 420 -34.45 -32.74 -6.28
N LEU A 421 -34.78 -33.22 -5.07
CA LEU A 421 -35.82 -34.23 -4.81
C LEU A 421 -37.22 -33.62 -4.56
N GLU A 422 -38.23 -34.46 -4.33
CA GLU A 422 -39.65 -34.07 -4.25
C GLU A 422 -39.94 -32.92 -3.26
N ASP A 423 -40.62 -31.88 -3.75
CA ASP A 423 -41.00 -30.66 -3.00
C ASP A 423 -41.71 -30.93 -1.67
N SER A 424 -42.47 -32.03 -1.59
CA SER A 424 -43.29 -32.40 -0.43
C SER A 424 -42.46 -32.59 0.85
N GLN A 425 -41.23 -33.08 0.70
CA GLN A 425 -40.35 -33.41 1.83
C GLN A 425 -39.66 -32.18 2.40
N TYR A 426 -39.21 -31.26 1.53
CA TYR A 426 -38.63 -29.98 1.94
C TYR A 426 -39.67 -29.09 2.61
N ASN A 427 -40.92 -29.13 2.14
CA ASN A 427 -42.04 -28.47 2.80
C ASN A 427 -42.25 -29.00 4.23
N ASN A 428 -42.18 -30.31 4.43
CA ASN A 428 -42.33 -30.90 5.77
C ASN A 428 -41.18 -30.53 6.71
N ILE A 429 -39.94 -30.45 6.21
CA ILE A 429 -38.78 -30.01 6.98
C ILE A 429 -38.95 -28.56 7.43
N LEU A 430 -39.26 -27.65 6.49
CA LEU A 430 -39.46 -26.24 6.81
C LEU A 430 -40.64 -26.04 7.76
N ALA A 431 -41.76 -26.73 7.53
CA ALA A 431 -42.94 -26.66 8.40
C ALA A 431 -42.62 -27.05 9.85
N LYS A 432 -41.80 -28.09 10.04
CA LYS A 432 -41.37 -28.51 11.37
C LYS A 432 -40.54 -27.42 12.07
N GLU A 433 -39.57 -26.84 11.37
CA GLU A 433 -38.71 -25.80 11.96
C GLU A 433 -39.46 -24.47 12.17
N ILE A 434 -40.51 -24.18 11.38
CA ILE A 434 -41.44 -23.07 11.67
C ILE A 434 -42.14 -23.31 13.01
N VAL A 435 -42.71 -24.51 13.22
CA VAL A 435 -43.42 -24.84 14.47
C VAL A 435 -42.48 -24.78 15.67
N GLU A 436 -41.31 -25.42 15.60
CA GLU A 436 -40.34 -25.40 16.69
C GLU A 436 -39.73 -24.00 16.90
N GLY A 437 -39.52 -23.24 15.83
CA GLY A 437 -39.07 -21.85 15.90
C GLY A 437 -40.08 -20.94 16.58
N ARG A 438 -41.38 -21.05 16.24
CA ARG A 438 -42.46 -20.34 16.93
C ARG A 438 -42.48 -20.67 18.41
N LYS A 439 -42.39 -21.95 18.76
CA LYS A 439 -42.33 -22.39 20.16
C LYS A 439 -41.14 -21.78 20.90
N ARG A 440 -39.93 -21.80 20.32
CA ARG A 440 -38.73 -21.16 20.92
C ARG A 440 -38.90 -19.66 21.09
N LEU A 441 -39.53 -18.99 20.12
CA LEU A 441 -39.81 -17.56 20.21
C LEU A 441 -40.85 -17.28 21.30
N GLU A 442 -41.96 -18.03 21.33
CA GLU A 442 -43.02 -17.98 22.34
C GLU A 442 -42.47 -18.22 23.75
N GLU A 443 -41.61 -19.22 23.94
CA GLU A 443 -40.95 -19.53 25.21
C GLU A 443 -40.04 -18.40 25.70
N MET A 444 -39.49 -17.57 24.81
CA MET A 444 -38.67 -16.43 25.23
C MET A 444 -39.44 -15.14 25.43
N VAL A 445 -40.52 -14.95 24.66
CA VAL A 445 -41.27 -13.69 24.65
C VAL A 445 -42.47 -13.74 25.59
N HIS A 446 -42.93 -14.92 26.03
CA HIS A 446 -43.97 -15.11 27.07
C HIS A 446 -45.15 -14.12 26.94
N ASP A 447 -45.80 -14.10 25.77
CA ASP A 447 -46.94 -13.22 25.41
C ASP A 447 -46.64 -11.74 25.19
N LYS A 448 -45.37 -11.32 25.13
CA LYS A 448 -44.98 -9.98 24.68
C LYS A 448 -45.51 -9.68 23.27
N ALA A 449 -45.98 -8.45 23.06
CA ALA A 449 -46.31 -7.99 21.73
C ALA A 449 -45.05 -7.93 20.85
N LEU A 450 -45.20 -8.10 19.53
CA LEU A 450 -44.08 -8.05 18.57
C LEU A 450 -43.25 -6.75 18.67
N SER A 451 -43.87 -5.66 19.10
CA SER A 451 -43.20 -4.37 19.36
C SER A 451 -42.17 -4.42 20.49
N GLU A 452 -42.33 -5.36 21.42
CA GLU A 452 -41.46 -5.56 22.59
C GLU A 452 -40.32 -6.54 22.32
N TYR A 453 -40.24 -7.06 21.10
CA TYR A 453 -39.16 -7.95 20.69
C TYR A 453 -37.87 -7.12 20.52
N ASN A 454 -36.76 -7.63 21.04
CA ASN A 454 -35.45 -7.07 20.76
C ASN A 454 -35.06 -7.31 19.28
N SER A 455 -33.98 -6.69 18.80
CA SER A 455 -33.55 -6.80 17.40
C SER A 455 -33.34 -8.24 16.94
N SER A 456 -32.83 -9.11 17.82
CA SER A 456 -32.63 -10.53 17.52
C SER A 456 -33.96 -11.30 17.42
N GLN A 457 -34.93 -10.99 18.29
CA GLN A 457 -36.27 -11.57 18.26
C GLN A 457 -37.08 -11.10 17.05
N LYS A 458 -36.94 -9.82 16.66
CA LYS A 458 -37.58 -9.27 15.43
C LYS A 458 -37.01 -9.90 14.17
N GLU A 459 -35.69 -9.99 14.05
CA GLU A 459 -35.03 -10.66 12.94
C GLU A 459 -35.47 -12.13 12.84
N TYR A 460 -35.56 -12.83 13.97
CA TYR A 460 -36.06 -14.21 13.99
C TYR A 460 -37.55 -14.33 13.61
N TYR A 461 -38.39 -13.37 14.03
CA TYR A 461 -39.79 -13.31 13.62
C TYR A 461 -39.93 -13.09 12.11
N ASP A 462 -39.14 -12.19 11.52
CA ASP A 462 -39.12 -11.94 10.08
C ASP A 462 -38.67 -13.18 9.29
N MET A 463 -37.70 -13.94 9.82
CA MET A 463 -37.31 -15.23 9.26
C MET A 463 -38.46 -16.25 9.27
N LEU A 464 -39.24 -16.33 10.36
CA LEU A 464 -40.42 -17.18 10.45
C LEU A 464 -41.50 -16.77 9.44
N LYS A 465 -41.74 -15.46 9.26
CA LYS A 465 -42.69 -14.95 8.26
C LYS A 465 -42.26 -15.30 6.84
N LYS A 466 -40.97 -15.08 6.52
CA LYS A 466 -40.40 -15.47 5.23
C LYS A 466 -40.52 -16.99 5.00
N ALA A 467 -40.43 -17.79 6.06
CA ALA A 467 -40.58 -19.23 5.98
C ALA A 467 -42.02 -19.66 5.65
N ASP A 468 -43.03 -18.99 6.21
CA ASP A 468 -44.44 -19.22 5.85
C ASP A 468 -44.69 -18.93 4.35
N GLU A 469 -44.17 -17.79 3.86
CA GLU A 469 -44.29 -17.40 2.45
C GLU A 469 -43.61 -18.43 1.54
N LEU A 470 -42.43 -18.91 1.94
CA LEU A 470 -41.64 -19.86 1.18
C LEU A 470 -42.26 -21.26 1.15
N GLN A 471 -43.00 -21.65 2.18
CA GLN A 471 -43.74 -22.91 2.24
C GLN A 471 -44.80 -23.02 1.13
N MET A 472 -45.37 -21.89 0.69
CA MET A 472 -46.40 -21.85 -0.36
C MET A 472 -45.84 -21.95 -1.79
N ASN A 473 -44.51 -21.83 -1.97
CA ASN A 473 -43.87 -21.84 -3.28
C ASN A 473 -43.42 -23.25 -3.71
N SER A 474 -43.69 -23.66 -4.95
CA SER A 474 -43.13 -24.89 -5.53
C SER A 474 -41.68 -24.68 -6.03
N GLY A 475 -40.88 -25.76 -6.07
CA GLY A 475 -39.54 -25.81 -6.67
C GLY A 475 -38.40 -25.13 -5.91
N LYS A 476 -38.64 -24.50 -4.75
CA LYS A 476 -37.65 -23.75 -3.97
C LYS A 476 -36.95 -24.56 -2.86
N ASN A 477 -36.60 -25.81 -3.15
CA ASN A 477 -36.19 -26.78 -2.11
C ASN A 477 -34.88 -26.41 -1.39
N LYS A 478 -33.92 -25.83 -2.12
CA LYS A 478 -32.69 -25.28 -1.53
C LYS A 478 -32.97 -24.14 -0.56
N GLU A 479 -33.75 -23.14 -0.99
CA GLU A 479 -34.12 -21.99 -0.14
C GLU A 479 -34.87 -22.44 1.13
N LYS A 480 -35.76 -23.43 0.99
CA LYS A 480 -36.50 -24.00 2.13
C LYS A 480 -35.57 -24.66 3.13
N LEU A 481 -34.61 -25.44 2.66
CA LEU A 481 -33.65 -26.12 3.53
C LEU A 481 -32.68 -25.14 4.20
N GLU A 482 -32.23 -24.10 3.48
CA GLU A 482 -31.39 -23.03 4.02
C GLU A 482 -32.12 -22.27 5.13
N LEU A 483 -33.35 -21.84 4.87
CA LEU A 483 -34.14 -21.10 5.86
C LEU A 483 -34.52 -21.97 7.07
N ALA A 484 -34.80 -23.26 6.88
CA ALA A 484 -35.00 -24.21 7.97
C ALA A 484 -33.73 -24.35 8.85
N TYR A 485 -32.55 -24.41 8.22
CA TYR A 485 -31.27 -24.44 8.93
C TYR A 485 -31.02 -23.13 9.70
N GLU A 486 -31.30 -21.98 9.09
CA GLU A 486 -31.14 -20.69 9.74
C GLU A 486 -32.08 -20.58 10.95
N LEU A 487 -33.37 -20.94 10.79
CA LEU A 487 -34.34 -20.98 11.89
C LEU A 487 -33.89 -21.89 13.03
N LYS A 488 -33.30 -23.06 12.72
CA LYS A 488 -32.81 -23.99 13.74
C LYS A 488 -31.62 -23.42 14.52
N ASN A 489 -30.66 -22.79 13.85
CA ASN A 489 -29.38 -22.41 14.44
C ASN A 489 -29.27 -20.93 14.84
N TYR A 490 -30.29 -20.13 14.58
CA TYR A 490 -30.33 -18.73 14.99
C TYR A 490 -30.25 -18.60 16.51
N LYS A 491 -29.32 -17.77 16.98
CA LYS A 491 -29.11 -17.51 18.40
C LYS A 491 -30.06 -16.41 18.88
N LEU A 492 -31.19 -16.86 19.36
CA LEU A 492 -32.18 -16.05 20.05
C LEU A 492 -31.60 -15.52 21.38
N SER A 493 -31.45 -14.20 21.48
CA SER A 493 -30.94 -13.51 22.67
C SER A 493 -32.05 -13.22 23.69
N SER A 494 -31.85 -13.63 24.95
CA SER A 494 -32.74 -13.37 26.09
C SER A 494 -32.49 -12.02 26.77
N SER A 495 -31.48 -11.24 26.37
CA SER A 495 -31.21 -9.95 27.00
C SER A 495 -32.37 -8.98 26.77
N PRO A 496 -32.93 -8.38 27.84
CA PRO A 496 -33.98 -7.39 27.70
C PRO A 496 -33.39 -6.13 27.06
N SER A 497 -33.85 -5.76 25.88
CA SER A 497 -34.06 -4.34 25.65
C SER A 497 -35.37 -4.03 26.36
N GLU A 498 -35.30 -3.31 27.48
CA GLU A 498 -36.46 -2.81 28.19
C GLU A 498 -37.43 -2.19 27.18
N THR A 499 -38.64 -2.73 27.07
CA THR A 499 -39.73 -2.00 26.43
C THR A 499 -39.86 -0.69 27.22
N PRO A 500 -39.64 0.48 26.60
CA PRO A 500 -39.74 1.74 27.32
C PRO A 500 -41.14 1.81 27.92
N SER A 501 -41.27 2.14 29.21
CA SER A 501 -42.60 2.33 29.80
C SER A 501 -43.44 3.29 28.95
N VAL A 502 -44.77 3.24 29.03
CA VAL A 502 -45.66 4.17 28.29
C VAL A 502 -45.20 5.63 28.41
N ASN A 503 -44.72 6.03 29.60
CA ASN A 503 -44.14 7.35 29.86
C ASN A 503 -42.81 7.60 29.14
N GLU A 504 -42.00 6.56 28.92
CA GLU A 504 -40.70 6.67 28.27
C GLU A 504 -40.81 6.76 26.74
N SER A 505 -41.76 6.05 26.12
CA SER A 505 -42.05 6.18 24.68
C SER A 505 -42.60 7.58 24.35
N ILE A 506 -43.53 8.08 25.18
CA ILE A 506 -44.05 9.45 25.09
C ILE A 506 -42.92 10.47 25.27
N LYS A 507 -42.08 10.31 26.31
CA LYS A 507 -40.95 11.21 26.56
C LYS A 507 -39.91 11.19 25.43
N LYS A 508 -39.64 10.02 24.82
CA LYS A 508 -38.74 9.90 23.66
C LYS A 508 -39.29 10.67 22.46
N ALA A 509 -40.57 10.48 22.11
CA ALA A 509 -41.20 11.23 21.03
C ALA A 509 -41.24 12.75 21.29
N GLU A 510 -41.56 13.17 22.52
CA GLU A 510 -41.53 14.58 22.93
C GLU A 510 -40.12 15.18 22.77
N THR A 511 -39.10 14.44 23.18
CA THR A 511 -37.70 14.85 23.04
C THR A 511 -37.33 15.01 21.56
N LEU A 512 -37.67 14.04 20.71
CA LEU A 512 -37.40 14.09 19.28
C LEU A 512 -38.13 15.24 18.58
N LEU A 513 -39.40 15.48 18.94
CA LEU A 513 -40.17 16.62 18.43
C LEU A 513 -39.60 17.97 18.88
N ASP A 514 -39.14 18.08 20.13
CA ASP A 514 -38.47 19.28 20.62
C ASP A 514 -37.11 19.50 19.92
N GLU A 515 -36.34 18.44 19.71
CA GLU A 515 -35.07 18.49 18.98
C GLU A 515 -35.24 18.93 17.52
N ILE A 516 -36.22 18.38 16.80
CA ILE A 516 -36.47 18.79 15.40
C ILE A 516 -37.12 20.18 15.32
N ASN A 517 -37.90 20.61 16.31
CA ASN A 517 -38.42 21.98 16.35
C ASN A 517 -37.31 23.03 16.46
N LYS A 518 -36.18 22.67 17.07
CA LYS A 518 -34.99 23.52 17.14
C LYS A 518 -34.20 23.55 15.82
N VAL A 519 -34.48 22.63 14.90
CA VAL A 519 -33.77 22.51 13.62
C VAL A 519 -34.67 22.97 12.47
N PHE A 520 -34.24 24.00 11.77
CA PHE A 520 -34.96 24.49 10.60
C PHE A 520 -34.73 23.56 9.41
N THR A 521 -35.81 22.99 8.85
CA THR A 521 -35.80 22.25 7.58
C THR A 521 -37.11 22.48 6.83
N LYS A 522 -37.05 22.54 5.50
CA LYS A 522 -38.21 22.58 4.60
C LYS A 522 -38.47 21.24 3.91
N SER A 523 -37.74 20.19 4.30
CA SER A 523 -37.80 18.88 3.64
C SER A 523 -39.21 18.30 3.71
N PRO A 524 -39.84 17.97 2.57
CA PRO A 524 -41.13 17.30 2.56
C PRO A 524 -41.14 15.99 3.35
N LEU A 525 -40.04 15.21 3.27
CA LEU A 525 -39.93 13.94 4.00
C LEU A 525 -39.83 14.18 5.52
N MET A 526 -38.96 15.08 6.00
CA MET A 526 -38.87 15.37 7.44
C MET A 526 -40.12 15.99 8.01
N LEU A 527 -40.78 16.88 7.26
CA LEU A 527 -42.04 17.48 7.69
C LEU A 527 -43.15 16.41 7.78
N SER A 528 -43.18 15.44 6.86
CA SER A 528 -44.10 14.30 6.92
C SER A 528 -43.81 13.44 8.14
N GLU A 529 -42.57 12.98 8.34
CA GLU A 529 -42.18 12.13 9.48
C GLU A 529 -42.44 12.84 10.82
N LYS A 530 -42.20 14.16 10.88
CA LYS A 530 -42.48 14.98 12.06
C LYS A 530 -43.98 15.05 12.37
N GLU A 531 -44.83 15.30 11.37
CA GLU A 531 -46.28 15.35 11.58
C GLU A 531 -46.87 13.97 11.90
N GLU A 532 -46.35 12.91 11.28
CA GLU A 532 -46.74 11.53 11.59
C GLU A 532 -46.36 11.15 13.03
N LEU A 533 -45.15 11.52 13.48
CA LEU A 533 -44.71 11.34 14.87
C LEU A 533 -45.57 12.17 15.84
N ARG A 534 -45.89 13.43 15.50
CA ARG A 534 -46.75 14.29 16.31
C ARG A 534 -48.16 13.73 16.46
N TYR A 535 -48.76 13.29 15.36
CA TYR A 535 -50.09 12.69 15.36
C TYR A 535 -50.12 11.40 16.19
N ALA A 536 -49.12 10.53 16.01
CA ALA A 536 -49.01 9.30 16.79
C ALA A 536 -48.82 9.60 18.30
N LEU A 537 -48.08 10.66 18.65
CA LEU A 537 -47.88 11.09 20.03
C LEU A 537 -49.19 11.57 20.68
N GLU A 538 -49.97 12.38 19.98
CA GLU A 538 -51.26 12.87 20.50
C GLU A 538 -52.26 11.72 20.70
N GLU A 539 -52.35 10.79 19.75
CA GLU A 539 -53.19 9.58 19.87
C GLU A 539 -52.73 8.63 20.99
N ALA A 540 -51.42 8.55 21.22
CA ALA A 540 -50.84 7.80 22.33
C ALA A 540 -51.13 8.47 23.69
N LYS A 541 -51.00 9.80 23.80
CA LYS A 541 -51.33 10.56 25.02
C LYS A 541 -52.81 10.47 25.39
N LYS A 542 -53.70 10.48 24.39
CA LYS A 542 -55.16 10.47 24.58
C LYS A 542 -55.70 9.13 25.05
N SER A 543 -55.24 8.02 24.46
CA SER A 543 -55.78 6.68 24.74
C SER A 543 -54.92 5.83 25.67
N GLN A 544 -53.60 6.08 25.70
CA GLN A 544 -52.58 5.25 26.34
C GLN A 544 -52.71 3.74 26.04
N SER A 545 -53.37 3.39 24.94
CA SER A 545 -53.57 2.00 24.53
C SER A 545 -52.30 1.43 23.94
N SER A 546 -52.03 0.14 24.18
CA SER A 546 -50.84 -0.55 23.64
C SER A 546 -50.74 -0.44 22.11
N SER A 547 -51.88 -0.43 21.41
CA SER A 547 -51.94 -0.20 19.96
C SER A 547 -51.40 1.18 19.55
N ASN A 548 -51.80 2.24 20.26
CA ASN A 548 -51.33 3.60 19.93
C ASN A 548 -49.88 3.83 20.37
N ILE A 549 -49.42 3.17 21.44
CA ILE A 549 -48.01 3.20 21.86
C ILE A 549 -47.11 2.45 20.87
N ASN A 550 -47.56 1.34 20.30
CA ASN A 550 -46.81 0.63 19.26
C ASN A 550 -46.70 1.46 17.98
N LYS A 551 -47.80 2.09 17.55
CA LYS A 551 -47.77 3.03 16.42
C LYS A 551 -46.84 4.22 16.69
N LEU A 552 -46.83 4.74 17.93
CA LEU A 552 -45.89 5.78 18.33
C LEU A 552 -44.43 5.30 18.20
N ASN A 553 -44.11 4.08 18.67
CA ASN A 553 -42.76 3.54 18.57
C ASN A 553 -42.32 3.27 17.12
N GLU A 554 -43.21 2.79 16.25
CA GLU A 554 -42.92 2.66 14.81
C GLU A 554 -42.62 4.02 14.18
N LYS A 555 -43.35 5.07 14.57
CA LYS A 555 -43.08 6.43 14.10
C LYS A 555 -41.83 7.03 14.72
N ILE A 556 -41.47 6.68 15.96
CA ILE A 556 -40.18 7.03 16.57
C ILE A 556 -39.04 6.40 15.75
N ASP A 557 -39.14 5.11 15.39
CA ASP A 557 -38.09 4.40 14.65
C ASP A 557 -37.93 4.97 13.23
N SER A 558 -39.05 5.17 12.51
CA SER A 558 -39.07 5.82 11.19
C SER A 558 -38.47 7.22 11.24
N PHE A 559 -38.92 8.04 12.19
CA PHE A 559 -38.42 9.38 12.40
C PHE A 559 -36.93 9.37 12.73
N ASN A 560 -36.48 8.51 13.64
CA ASN A 560 -35.08 8.41 14.05
C ASN A 560 -34.17 8.00 12.89
N TYR A 561 -34.62 7.09 12.03
CA TYR A 561 -33.85 6.67 10.88
C TYR A 561 -33.59 7.86 9.93
N VAL A 562 -34.64 8.60 9.56
CA VAL A 562 -34.50 9.77 8.69
C VAL A 562 -33.74 10.91 9.40
N TYR A 563 -34.02 11.13 10.68
CA TYR A 563 -33.37 12.17 11.49
C TYR A 563 -31.88 11.92 11.69
N THR A 564 -31.46 10.66 11.86
CA THR A 564 -30.04 10.29 11.99
C THR A 564 -29.28 10.61 10.71
N GLU A 565 -29.79 10.17 9.56
CA GLU A 565 -29.17 10.44 8.25
C GLU A 565 -29.10 11.95 7.96
N PHE A 566 -30.14 12.68 8.34
CA PHE A 566 -30.18 14.14 8.26
C PHE A 566 -29.12 14.79 9.16
N LYS A 567 -28.97 14.32 10.41
CA LYS A 567 -27.96 14.81 11.38
C LYS A 567 -26.54 14.47 10.94
N ASP A 568 -26.32 13.31 10.34
CA ASP A 568 -25.01 12.88 9.84
C ASP A 568 -24.55 13.76 8.67
N LEU A 569 -25.46 14.10 7.75
CA LEU A 569 -25.15 15.05 6.69
C LEU A 569 -24.91 16.47 7.24
N GLN A 570 -25.65 16.90 8.28
CA GLN A 570 -25.34 18.16 8.99
C GLN A 570 -23.95 18.14 9.64
N ALA A 571 -23.60 17.04 10.32
CA ALA A 571 -22.30 16.89 10.98
C ALA A 571 -21.15 16.93 9.96
N LYS A 572 -21.31 16.28 8.81
CA LYS A 572 -20.33 16.36 7.72
C LYS A 572 -20.21 17.76 7.12
N ASN A 573 -21.31 18.49 7.00
CA ASN A 573 -21.26 19.89 6.60
C ASN A 573 -20.47 20.75 7.58
N GLU A 574 -20.63 20.52 8.88
CA GLU A 574 -19.84 21.23 9.90
C GLU A 574 -18.37 20.81 9.89
N GLU A 575 -18.06 19.54 9.67
CA GLU A 575 -16.68 19.07 9.47
C GLU A 575 -16.05 19.72 8.23
N ALA A 576 -16.77 19.75 7.11
CA ALA A 576 -16.30 20.38 5.88
C ALA A 576 -16.06 21.89 6.06
N LYS A 577 -16.95 22.60 6.77
CA LYS A 577 -16.76 24.02 7.13
C LYS A 577 -15.52 24.24 7.98
N LYS A 578 -15.28 23.39 9.00
CA LYS A 578 -14.06 23.45 9.82
C LYS A 578 -12.83 23.24 8.96
N LEU A 579 -12.87 22.29 8.03
CA LEU A 579 -11.75 22.01 7.14
C LEU A 579 -11.48 23.15 6.15
N ILE A 580 -12.53 23.81 5.64
CA ILE A 580 -12.39 25.02 4.81
C ILE A 580 -11.81 26.16 5.64
N ALA A 581 -12.29 26.39 6.87
CA ALA A 581 -11.73 27.41 7.75
C ALA A 581 -10.25 27.13 8.08
N ASP A 582 -9.92 25.88 8.35
CA ASP A 582 -8.55 25.42 8.60
C ASP A 582 -7.67 25.60 7.36
N SER A 583 -8.18 25.29 6.17
CA SER A 583 -7.52 25.57 4.89
C SER A 583 -7.29 27.07 4.69
N LYS A 584 -8.25 27.93 5.08
CA LYS A 584 -8.14 29.38 4.99
C LYS A 584 -7.07 29.90 5.94
N THR A 585 -7.05 29.47 7.20
CA THR A 585 -5.98 29.79 8.15
C THR A 585 -4.62 29.31 7.65
N THR A 586 -4.58 28.11 7.08
CA THR A 586 -3.37 27.52 6.49
C THR A 586 -2.86 28.33 5.28
N ILE A 587 -3.76 28.88 4.46
CA ILE A 587 -3.44 29.77 3.33
C ILE A 587 -3.05 31.18 3.81
N GLU A 588 -3.70 31.71 4.84
CA GLU A 588 -3.49 33.08 5.35
C GLU A 588 -2.26 33.22 6.28
N HIS A 589 -1.85 32.15 6.98
CA HIS A 589 -0.77 32.17 7.97
C HIS A 589 0.65 32.15 7.35
N ARG A 590 1.01 33.21 6.60
CA ARG A 590 2.37 33.54 6.05
C ARG A 590 2.62 33.26 4.56
N PHE A 591 1.64 33.41 3.68
CA PHE A 591 1.90 33.43 2.23
C PHE A 591 1.05 34.47 1.49
N THR A 592 1.38 35.75 1.66
CA THR A 592 0.77 36.86 0.90
C THR A 592 1.29 37.02 -0.54
N SER A 593 2.32 36.26 -0.95
CA SER A 593 2.79 36.30 -2.34
C SER A 593 1.90 35.41 -3.24
N ALA A 594 1.48 35.96 -4.38
CA ALA A 594 0.67 35.28 -5.39
C ALA A 594 1.28 33.96 -5.91
N MET A 595 2.57 33.76 -5.65
CA MET A 595 3.37 32.64 -6.12
C MET A 595 2.90 31.31 -5.47
N PHE A 596 2.39 31.33 -4.22
CA PHE A 596 2.14 30.13 -3.40
C PHE A 596 0.67 29.73 -3.29
N LYS A 597 -0.23 30.46 -3.97
CA LYS A 597 -1.63 30.05 -4.09
C LYS A 597 -1.67 28.82 -4.99
N ASP A 598 -1.64 27.63 -4.40
CA ASP A 598 -1.92 26.40 -5.14
C ASP A 598 -3.34 26.50 -5.72
N LEU A 599 -3.42 26.71 -7.03
CA LEU A 599 -4.69 26.79 -7.76
C LEU A 599 -5.52 25.51 -7.58
N THR A 600 -4.91 24.37 -7.27
CA THR A 600 -5.63 23.10 -7.05
C THR A 600 -6.26 23.04 -5.66
N LEU A 601 -5.59 23.54 -4.61
CA LEU A 601 -6.16 23.63 -3.26
C LEU A 601 -7.33 24.63 -3.23
N VAL A 602 -7.19 25.76 -3.93
CA VAL A 602 -8.26 26.75 -4.11
C VAL A 602 -9.43 26.14 -4.90
N SER A 603 -9.16 25.45 -6.02
CA SER A 603 -10.22 24.77 -6.79
C SER A 603 -10.90 23.66 -6.00
N ASP A 604 -10.17 22.93 -5.17
CA ASP A 604 -10.72 21.85 -4.35
C ASP A 604 -11.59 22.38 -3.22
N LYS A 605 -11.16 23.47 -2.60
CA LYS A 605 -11.96 24.25 -1.65
C LYS A 605 -13.23 24.79 -2.30
N GLU A 606 -13.16 25.44 -3.46
CA GLU A 606 -14.32 25.98 -4.19
C GLU A 606 -15.33 24.88 -4.56
N LYS A 607 -14.84 23.70 -4.97
CA LYS A 607 -15.69 22.52 -5.23
C LYS A 607 -16.35 22.01 -3.96
N LEU A 608 -15.63 21.94 -2.83
CA LEU A 608 -16.22 21.54 -1.55
C LEU A 608 -17.22 22.59 -1.04
N GLU A 609 -16.96 23.89 -1.22
CA GLU A 609 -17.92 24.97 -0.93
C GLU A 609 -19.19 24.82 -1.77
N SER A 610 -19.06 24.46 -3.04
CA SER A 610 -20.19 24.17 -3.93
C SER A 610 -20.99 22.95 -3.47
N GLU A 611 -20.33 21.87 -3.05
CA GLU A 611 -20.98 20.66 -2.52
C GLU A 611 -21.69 20.92 -1.18
N ILE A 612 -21.09 21.72 -0.30
CA ILE A 612 -21.74 22.18 0.93
C ILE A 612 -23.00 22.99 0.59
N GLU A 613 -22.92 23.90 -0.38
CA GLU A 613 -24.09 24.68 -0.78
C GLU A 613 -25.18 23.81 -1.40
N ASN A 614 -24.80 22.80 -2.20
CA ASN A 614 -25.75 21.83 -2.71
C ASN A 614 -26.40 21.01 -1.58
N SER A 615 -25.62 20.55 -0.61
CA SER A 615 -26.15 19.77 0.50
C SER A 615 -27.06 20.56 1.43
N LYS A 616 -26.85 21.87 1.61
CA LYS A 616 -27.81 22.73 2.32
C LYS A 616 -29.17 22.74 1.60
N LYS A 617 -29.16 22.84 0.27
CA LYS A 617 -30.40 22.74 -0.53
C LYS A 617 -31.04 21.36 -0.39
N VAL A 618 -30.24 20.29 -0.37
CA VAL A 618 -30.73 18.92 -0.15
C VAL A 618 -31.35 18.80 1.25
N LEU A 619 -30.68 19.24 2.31
CA LEU A 619 -31.19 19.25 3.70
C LEU A 619 -32.52 20.00 3.83
N ASP A 620 -32.73 21.03 3.01
CA ASP A 620 -33.97 21.81 2.97
C ASP A 620 -35.07 21.19 2.09
N SER A 621 -34.79 20.24 1.19
CA SER A 621 -35.78 19.84 0.17
C SER A 621 -35.84 18.35 -0.19
N PHE A 622 -35.08 17.50 0.52
CA PHE A 622 -35.00 16.07 0.20
C PHE A 622 -36.33 15.34 0.34
N LYS A 623 -36.56 14.38 -0.56
CA LYS A 623 -37.76 13.56 -0.64
C LYS A 623 -37.51 12.09 -0.30
N SER A 624 -36.25 11.66 -0.21
CA SER A 624 -35.86 10.30 0.15
C SER A 624 -34.56 10.26 0.97
N VAL A 625 -34.38 9.20 1.76
CA VAL A 625 -33.13 8.97 2.51
C VAL A 625 -31.94 8.71 1.58
N THR A 626 -32.19 8.13 0.40
CA THR A 626 -31.16 7.91 -0.62
C THR A 626 -30.54 9.21 -1.11
N GLU A 627 -31.32 10.30 -1.20
CA GLU A 627 -30.80 11.63 -1.57
C GLU A 627 -29.82 12.17 -0.52
N LEU A 628 -30.09 11.94 0.78
CA LEU A 628 -29.18 12.29 1.87
C LEU A 628 -27.86 11.50 1.78
N ARG A 629 -27.95 10.17 1.58
CA ARG A 629 -26.78 9.29 1.50
C ARG A 629 -25.89 9.57 0.29
N ASN A 630 -26.49 9.76 -0.88
CA ASN A 630 -25.73 10.11 -2.08
C ASN A 630 -24.95 11.43 -1.89
N GLN A 631 -25.57 12.41 -1.21
CA GLN A 631 -24.90 13.67 -0.91
C GLN A 631 -23.82 13.50 0.18
N PHE A 632 -24.05 12.64 1.17
CA PHE A 632 -23.08 12.28 2.20
C PHE A 632 -21.82 11.62 1.62
N ASP A 633 -21.99 10.70 0.65
CA ASP A 633 -20.89 10.02 -0.02
C ASP A 633 -20.07 10.96 -0.90
N ALA A 634 -20.73 11.87 -1.61
CA ALA A 634 -20.06 12.87 -2.44
C ALA A 634 -19.19 13.80 -1.58
N ILE A 635 -19.76 14.39 -0.53
CA ILE A 635 -19.04 15.26 0.41
C ILE A 635 -17.92 14.49 1.13
N GLY A 636 -18.17 13.24 1.52
CA GLY A 636 -17.19 12.39 2.21
C GLY A 636 -15.90 12.22 1.43
N LYS A 637 -15.99 11.83 0.15
CA LYS A 637 -14.83 11.66 -0.72
C LYS A 637 -14.04 12.96 -0.85
N ARG A 638 -14.73 14.11 -0.87
CA ARG A 638 -14.10 15.41 -1.07
C ARG A 638 -13.44 15.96 0.19
N ILE A 639 -14.04 15.71 1.36
CA ILE A 639 -13.43 15.97 2.66
C ILE A 639 -12.11 15.20 2.77
N ASP A 640 -12.08 13.91 2.44
CA ASP A 640 -10.87 13.09 2.54
C ASP A 640 -9.73 13.66 1.68
N ILE A 641 -10.02 14.00 0.42
CA ILE A 641 -9.04 14.62 -0.49
C ILE A 641 -8.51 15.95 0.05
N LEU A 642 -9.39 16.83 0.54
CA LEU A 642 -8.98 18.15 1.03
C LEU A 642 -8.20 18.03 2.36
N LYS A 643 -8.55 17.06 3.21
CA LYS A 643 -7.91 16.79 4.50
C LYS A 643 -6.46 16.35 4.33
N ASP A 644 -6.21 15.43 3.40
CA ASP A 644 -4.85 15.01 3.06
C ASP A 644 -3.99 16.18 2.56
N LYS A 645 -4.58 17.05 1.73
CA LYS A 645 -3.89 18.25 1.21
C LYS A 645 -3.61 19.31 2.28
N VAL A 646 -4.58 19.62 3.15
CA VAL A 646 -4.41 20.58 4.25
C VAL A 646 -3.38 20.06 5.26
N GLN A 647 -3.41 18.76 5.57
CA GLN A 647 -2.43 18.12 6.45
C GLN A 647 -1.01 18.22 5.87
N LEU A 648 -0.85 17.95 4.58
CA LEU A 648 0.43 18.13 3.89
C LEU A 648 0.94 19.58 3.99
N PHE A 649 0.07 20.57 3.79
CA PHE A 649 0.45 21.98 3.89
C PHE A 649 0.85 22.37 5.32
N LYS A 650 0.17 21.85 6.34
CA LYS A 650 0.55 22.06 7.74
C LYS A 650 1.92 21.49 8.06
N GLU A 651 2.22 20.29 7.58
CA GLU A 651 3.54 19.67 7.76
C GLU A 651 4.65 20.50 7.13
N VAL A 652 4.40 21.04 5.95
CA VAL A 652 5.30 22.01 5.29
C VAL A 652 5.49 23.26 6.16
N ASN A 653 4.39 23.88 6.59
CA ASN A 653 4.46 25.12 7.36
C ASN A 653 5.21 24.92 8.68
N ASN A 654 4.95 23.81 9.38
CA ASN A 654 5.67 23.45 10.60
C ASN A 654 7.16 23.22 10.35
N GLY A 655 7.53 22.61 9.22
CA GLY A 655 8.93 22.49 8.80
C GLY A 655 9.59 23.84 8.56
N LEU A 656 8.84 24.79 7.99
CA LEU A 656 9.30 26.16 7.75
C LEU A 656 9.46 26.95 9.05
N ASP A 657 8.49 26.88 9.95
CA ASP A 657 8.52 27.53 11.25
C ASP A 657 9.65 26.96 12.12
N ALA A 658 9.88 25.64 12.10
CA ALA A 658 11.02 25.03 12.77
C ALA A 658 12.36 25.52 12.20
N THR A 659 12.41 25.81 10.91
CA THR A 659 13.60 26.36 10.24
C THR A 659 13.80 27.83 10.58
N MET A 660 12.74 28.65 10.54
CA MET A 660 12.78 30.06 10.95
C MET A 660 13.14 30.20 12.43
N LYS A 661 12.61 29.33 13.30
CA LYS A 661 12.96 29.29 14.71
C LYS A 661 14.43 28.91 14.93
N LYS A 662 14.98 27.95 14.17
CA LYS A 662 16.43 27.66 14.17
C LYS A 662 17.27 28.86 13.70
N VAL A 663 16.72 29.71 12.84
CA VAL A 663 17.35 30.94 12.34
C VAL A 663 17.25 32.07 13.37
N GLU A 664 16.13 32.20 14.09
CA GLU A 664 15.88 33.20 15.14
C GLU A 664 16.62 32.86 16.45
N ASP A 665 16.66 31.58 16.84
CA ASP A 665 17.42 31.05 17.97
C ASP A 665 18.94 31.18 17.73
N ALA A 666 19.36 31.27 16.46
CA ALA A 666 20.72 31.59 16.06
C ALA A 666 20.99 33.10 16.12
N LYS A 667 20.87 33.72 17.30
CA LYS A 667 21.40 35.07 17.51
C LYS A 667 22.94 35.07 17.41
N PHE A 668 23.42 35.78 16.38
CA PHE A 668 24.81 36.22 16.10
C PHE A 668 25.85 35.14 15.78
N GLU A 669 25.94 34.73 14.51
CA GLU A 669 27.20 34.72 13.74
C GLU A 669 26.90 34.86 12.22
N SER A 670 27.44 35.92 11.61
CA SER A 670 27.07 36.43 10.28
C SER A 670 27.45 35.52 9.09
N GLU A 671 28.15 34.41 9.33
CA GLU A 671 28.47 33.41 8.31
C GLU A 671 27.39 32.33 8.14
N LYS A 672 26.62 32.02 9.19
CA LYS A 672 25.60 30.95 9.15
C LYS A 672 24.30 31.38 8.46
N LEU A 673 23.96 32.67 8.52
CA LEU A 673 22.76 33.23 7.90
C LEU A 673 22.84 33.30 6.36
N LYS A 674 24.05 33.39 5.78
CA LYS A 674 24.24 33.33 4.31
C LYS A 674 23.87 31.97 3.71
N LYS A 675 23.86 30.89 4.51
CA LYS A 675 23.57 29.52 4.05
C LYS A 675 22.13 29.07 4.31
N LEU A 676 21.51 29.47 5.42
CA LEU A 676 20.21 28.93 5.84
C LEU A 676 19.00 29.63 5.18
N GLY A 677 19.03 30.96 5.01
CA GLY A 677 17.85 31.70 4.51
C GLY A 677 17.54 31.53 3.02
N LYS A 678 18.54 31.20 2.19
CA LYS A 678 18.39 31.18 0.71
C LYS A 678 18.13 29.81 0.10
N GLN A 679 18.45 28.70 0.77
CA GLN A 679 18.33 27.36 0.19
C GLN A 679 17.09 26.60 0.65
N GLU A 680 16.72 26.66 1.92
CA GLU A 680 15.69 25.77 2.46
C GLU A 680 14.26 26.27 2.15
N LEU A 681 14.03 27.58 2.25
CA LEU A 681 12.80 28.25 1.85
C LEU A 681 12.52 28.09 0.34
N VAL A 682 13.53 28.28 -0.50
CA VAL A 682 13.42 28.22 -1.97
C VAL A 682 13.30 26.77 -2.45
N THR A 683 13.95 25.81 -1.81
CA THR A 683 13.86 24.38 -2.19
C THR A 683 12.56 23.75 -1.70
N THR A 684 12.06 24.16 -0.52
CA THR A 684 10.76 23.71 0.00
C THR A 684 9.63 24.31 -0.84
N TYR A 685 9.71 25.60 -1.18
CA TYR A 685 8.83 26.26 -2.16
C TYR A 685 8.78 25.51 -3.49
N ILE A 686 9.94 25.32 -4.14
CA ILE A 686 10.04 24.76 -5.50
C ILE A 686 9.54 23.30 -5.54
N ARG A 687 9.64 22.58 -4.42
CA ARG A 687 9.11 21.22 -4.26
C ARG A 687 7.58 21.16 -4.14
N LEU A 688 6.93 22.27 -3.79
CA LEU A 688 5.50 22.31 -3.45
C LEU A 688 4.58 22.93 -4.51
N VAL A 689 5.13 23.57 -5.55
CA VAL A 689 4.36 24.21 -6.64
C VAL A 689 4.41 23.40 -7.96
N GLY A 690 4.78 22.12 -7.94
CA GLY A 690 4.56 21.23 -9.10
C GLY A 690 3.11 20.71 -9.06
N GLU A 691 2.27 20.82 -10.07
CA GLU A 691 2.40 21.21 -11.49
C GLU A 691 1.09 21.94 -11.86
N ASP A 692 1.15 23.01 -12.68
CA ASP A 692 0.09 23.57 -13.56
C ASP A 692 0.03 25.12 -13.69
N GLY A 693 0.88 25.90 -13.00
CA GLY A 693 0.90 27.38 -13.10
C GLY A 693 2.03 27.94 -13.99
N LYS A 694 1.67 28.47 -15.18
CA LYS A 694 2.52 29.07 -16.24
C LYS A 694 3.91 29.63 -15.87
N SER A 695 4.90 29.20 -16.64
CA SER A 695 6.36 29.24 -16.44
C SER A 695 7.12 30.54 -16.81
N GLY A 696 6.54 31.73 -16.59
CA GLY A 696 7.17 32.99 -17.03
C GLY A 696 8.08 33.67 -16.00
N GLU A 697 7.57 33.89 -14.78
CA GLU A 697 8.17 34.88 -13.87
C GLU A 697 9.24 34.30 -12.92
N ILE A 698 9.17 33.00 -12.63
CA ILE A 698 10.13 32.30 -11.75
C ILE A 698 11.52 32.18 -12.40
N LYS A 699 11.56 32.12 -13.72
CA LYS A 699 12.80 32.00 -14.50
C LYS A 699 13.60 33.31 -14.52
N LYS A 700 12.92 34.45 -14.56
CA LYS A 700 13.52 35.79 -14.56
C LYS A 700 14.24 36.11 -13.24
N ILE A 701 13.64 35.73 -12.11
CA ILE A 701 14.24 35.87 -10.77
C ILE A 701 15.52 35.03 -10.64
N LYS A 702 15.54 33.80 -11.19
CA LYS A 702 16.75 32.95 -11.23
C LYS A 702 17.85 33.49 -12.14
N GLU A 703 17.49 34.14 -13.25
CA GLU A 703 18.44 34.70 -14.22
C GLU A 703 19.04 36.03 -13.74
N ASP A 704 18.29 36.85 -13.01
CA ASP A 704 18.78 38.12 -12.45
C ASP A 704 19.74 37.92 -11.26
N LEU A 705 19.55 36.84 -10.48
CA LEU A 705 20.48 36.41 -9.42
C LEU A 705 21.80 35.82 -9.95
N ALA A 706 21.85 35.45 -11.24
CA ALA A 706 22.97 34.73 -11.85
C ALA A 706 23.96 35.62 -12.64
N LYS A 707 23.67 36.92 -12.83
CA LYS A 707 24.56 37.85 -13.55
C LYS A 707 25.58 38.49 -12.57
N SER A 708 26.78 37.87 -12.53
CA SER A 708 28.01 38.29 -11.82
C SER A 708 28.54 39.69 -12.24
N PRO A 709 29.59 40.31 -11.64
CA PRO A 709 30.58 39.83 -10.65
C PRO A 709 31.01 40.89 -9.58
N THR A 710 32.12 40.61 -8.88
CA THR A 710 32.98 41.48 -8.06
C THR A 710 32.66 41.65 -6.57
N THR A 711 33.73 41.52 -5.78
CA THR A 711 33.83 41.69 -4.33
C THR A 711 33.15 42.97 -3.89
N VAL A 712 31.97 42.81 -3.29
CA VAL A 712 31.22 43.87 -2.62
C VAL A 712 32.03 44.30 -1.39
N SER A 713 32.41 45.58 -1.32
CA SER A 713 33.16 46.09 -0.17
C SER A 713 32.25 46.26 1.04
N ILE A 714 32.84 46.34 2.23
CA ILE A 714 32.09 46.57 3.48
C ILE A 714 31.26 47.86 3.39
N ASN A 715 31.72 48.89 2.66
CA ASN A 715 30.98 50.13 2.48
C ASN A 715 29.74 49.97 1.59
N ASP A 716 29.79 49.09 0.58
CA ASP A 716 28.63 48.84 -0.29
C ASP A 716 27.53 48.07 0.47
N ILE A 717 27.94 47.17 1.37
CA ILE A 717 27.04 46.45 2.26
C ILE A 717 26.43 47.42 3.28
N LYS A 718 27.22 48.35 3.80
CA LYS A 718 26.75 49.35 4.77
C LYS A 718 25.73 50.30 4.12
N ASN A 719 26.03 50.79 2.93
CA ASN A 719 25.12 51.66 2.18
C ASN A 719 23.80 50.93 1.81
N ALA A 720 23.86 49.67 1.38
CA ALA A 720 22.68 48.89 1.08
C ALA A 720 21.84 48.56 2.33
N ASN A 721 22.49 48.37 3.48
CA ASN A 721 21.80 48.14 4.76
C ASN A 721 21.15 49.42 5.30
N ASP A 722 21.78 50.56 5.09
CA ASP A 722 21.25 51.87 5.46
C ASP A 722 20.06 52.24 4.55
N GLU A 723 20.11 51.88 3.26
CA GLU A 723 19.01 52.05 2.29
C GLU A 723 17.83 51.11 2.59
N LEU A 724 18.09 49.85 2.96
CA LEU A 724 17.06 48.90 3.39
C LEU A 724 16.41 49.32 4.71
N SER A 725 17.18 49.84 5.66
CA SER A 725 16.64 50.34 6.93
C SER A 725 15.77 51.58 6.71
N LYS A 726 16.18 52.45 5.78
CA LYS A 726 15.37 53.62 5.38
C LYS A 726 14.07 53.19 4.69
N ASN A 727 14.12 52.23 3.76
CA ASN A 727 12.93 51.71 3.08
C ASN A 727 11.99 50.96 4.03
N TYR A 728 12.53 50.25 5.02
CA TYR A 728 11.75 49.60 6.07
C TYR A 728 11.02 50.62 6.95
N GLU A 729 11.69 51.70 7.37
CA GLU A 729 11.05 52.76 8.15
C GLU A 729 10.00 53.53 7.32
N GLU A 730 10.22 53.75 6.02
CA GLU A 730 9.20 54.35 5.13
C GLU A 730 7.96 53.43 4.98
N LEU A 731 8.16 52.12 4.77
CA LEU A 731 7.08 51.12 4.70
C LEU A 731 6.35 50.94 6.04
N LYS A 732 7.06 51.05 7.16
CA LYS A 732 6.48 50.98 8.50
C LYS A 732 5.62 52.21 8.78
N VAL A 733 6.07 53.40 8.39
CA VAL A 733 5.27 54.63 8.46
C VAL A 733 4.03 54.57 7.56
N GLU A 734 4.09 53.88 6.42
CA GLU A 734 2.94 53.64 5.54
C GLU A 734 1.98 52.56 6.08
N TYR A 735 2.49 51.56 6.79
CA TYR A 735 1.70 50.52 7.47
C TYR A 735 1.03 51.01 8.76
N ASP A 736 1.70 51.89 9.51
CA ASP A 736 1.20 52.47 10.77
C ASP A 736 0.17 53.59 10.53
N LYS A 737 0.10 54.14 9.31
CA LYS A 737 -0.96 55.07 8.86
C LYS A 737 -2.19 54.33 8.40
#